data_AF-A0A956KU93-F1
#
_entry.id   AF-A0A956KU93-F1
#
_cell.length_a   1.000
_cell.length_b   1.000
_cell.length_c   1.000
_cell.angle_alpha   90.00
_cell.angle_beta   90.00
_cell.angle_gamma   90.00
#
_symmetry.space_group_name_H-M   'P 1'
#
loop_
_entity.id
_entity.type
_entity.pdbx_description
1 polymer ?
#
loop_
_entity_poly.entity_id
_entity_poly.type
_entity_poly.pdbx_seq_one_letter_code
_entity_poly.pdbx_strand_id
1 'polypeptide(L)'
;MDEVVTHEPVAFVLGVARSGTTLLRLMLAGHPQVFSPPELVLAPFETMAQRHALLERRFWEKGGLRRTFMELEGLDVDAAKAHVAGLRERTVPEVYRELLARIGPRILVDKCPHLVSYPEALPRLQRWFPAARFLWIVRNPGSVIRSFNNVNMSERLLDGSPYQSVEQMWREGNALIGDFLATVPAERWLRFSYEDLVRAPEPVLRRICDTLGVGYDPAMATPYEGDRMRAGPKGARAVGDPNTATRSAIEPALAERWLAGFDHRTLDASTKALALELGYDLQALPLPAVAQVSGALGGLLDVVRAIEAGIELPQDLDDLEGRRFLLRMLCASVDTFTEYSDPDWPRLHHVIGPTRKMFGDCPDSDCLRARVQLGPGRAYRLTGRIPPGTTYVGLLLHRKGGVMGNHLDDRALDLDADGRFTVWIASDDALPAEGTVLRGHGDETELMIRQYYADRGAEAPIELQIELQIERPRPAPLQPAAYARGLELAGAMLTTTFQRIRGAHQTITGLPIKRFYTMPGERLFPTPDNTYQVCWYRFGPRQAFVVRGRLPAARYYGLCLYNAWLESLDYTRHTISLNHAQLQTDTHGRFCVVLAAEDPGVPNWLDTAGHDAGYLLARSLLLEGAPTELRTETVWLDELAERLAADA
;
A
#
# COMPACT_ATOMS: atom_id res chain seq x y z
N MET A 1 -4.31 42.15 45.43
CA MET A 1 -5.41 43.13 45.45
C MET A 1 -6.37 42.71 44.38
N ASP A 2 -7.59 42.35 44.78
CA ASP A 2 -8.63 41.72 43.95
C ASP A 2 -9.22 42.71 42.95
N GLU A 3 -8.65 42.76 41.75
CA GLU A 3 -9.10 43.65 40.69
C GLU A 3 -10.27 43.02 39.92
N VAL A 4 -11.50 43.35 40.30
CA VAL A 4 -12.69 43.05 39.49
C VAL A 4 -12.74 44.01 38.30
N VAL A 5 -12.91 43.48 37.09
CA VAL A 5 -13.07 44.27 35.86
C VAL A 5 -14.51 44.73 35.71
N THR A 6 -15.48 43.82 35.85
CA THR A 6 -16.91 44.12 35.83
C THR A 6 -17.72 43.02 36.51
N HIS A 7 -18.89 43.38 37.03
CA HIS A 7 -19.93 42.43 37.47
C HIS A 7 -20.95 42.12 36.38
N GLU A 8 -20.85 42.77 35.22
CA GLU A 8 -21.70 42.49 34.07
C GLU A 8 -21.22 41.25 33.31
N PRO A 9 -22.10 40.57 32.56
CA PRO A 9 -21.73 39.35 31.87
C PRO A 9 -20.72 39.59 30.73
N VAL A 10 -19.61 38.85 30.79
CA VAL A 10 -18.65 38.66 29.70
C VAL A 10 -18.60 37.17 29.37
N ALA A 11 -18.43 36.82 28.11
CA ALA A 11 -18.37 35.44 27.68
C ALA A 11 -17.00 35.05 27.12
N PHE A 12 -16.56 33.84 27.43
CA PHE A 12 -15.32 33.27 26.92
C PHE A 12 -15.60 32.01 26.12
N VAL A 13 -15.07 31.93 24.90
CA VAL A 13 -15.10 30.71 24.09
C VAL A 13 -13.86 29.87 24.42
N LEU A 14 -14.08 28.75 25.08
CA LEU A 14 -13.07 27.77 25.46
C LEU A 14 -13.07 26.62 24.45
N GLY A 15 -11.87 26.20 24.04
CA GLY A 15 -11.70 25.06 23.16
C GLY A 15 -10.28 25.03 22.62
N VAL A 16 -9.75 23.82 22.43
CA VAL A 16 -8.43 23.63 21.84
C VAL A 16 -8.41 24.16 20.40
N ALA A 17 -7.21 24.48 19.90
CA ALA A 17 -7.05 24.93 18.53
C ALA A 17 -7.66 23.91 17.54
N ARG A 18 -8.24 24.42 16.44
CA ARG A 18 -8.88 23.62 15.37
C ARG A 18 -10.21 22.94 15.74
N SER A 19 -10.81 23.27 16.87
CA SER A 19 -12.16 22.83 17.27
C SER A 19 -13.31 23.67 16.67
N GLY A 20 -13.04 24.58 15.72
CA GLY A 20 -14.07 25.43 15.11
C GLY A 20 -14.42 26.68 15.91
N THR A 21 -13.59 27.08 16.87
CA THR A 21 -13.75 28.31 17.68
C THR A 21 -13.86 29.58 16.82
N THR A 22 -13.17 29.64 15.68
CA THR A 22 -13.30 30.76 14.72
C THR A 22 -14.63 30.76 13.96
N LEU A 23 -15.21 29.60 13.65
CA LEU A 23 -16.55 29.57 13.07
C LEU A 23 -17.57 30.06 14.10
N LEU A 24 -17.50 29.54 15.32
CA LEU A 24 -18.38 29.94 16.41
C LEU A 24 -18.35 31.45 16.68
N ARG A 25 -17.15 32.07 16.74
CA ARG A 25 -17.07 33.53 16.94
C ARG A 25 -17.73 34.32 15.80
N LEU A 26 -17.63 33.85 14.55
CA LEU A 26 -18.29 34.49 13.41
C LEU A 26 -19.81 34.35 13.46
N MET A 27 -20.32 33.22 13.98
CA MET A 27 -21.74 33.03 14.24
C MET A 27 -22.21 33.99 15.34
N LEU A 28 -21.48 34.08 16.44
CA LEU A 28 -21.77 35.01 17.56
C LEU A 28 -21.70 36.48 17.13
N ALA A 29 -20.78 36.85 16.25
CA ALA A 29 -20.67 38.21 15.71
C ALA A 29 -21.88 38.65 14.87
N GLY A 30 -22.77 37.73 14.48
CA GLY A 30 -24.02 38.06 13.81
C GLY A 30 -25.11 38.59 14.75
N HIS A 31 -24.98 38.39 16.07
CA HIS A 31 -26.04 38.74 17.01
C HIS A 31 -25.93 40.22 17.46
N PRO A 32 -27.01 41.02 17.42
CA PRO A 32 -26.95 42.47 17.66
C PRO A 32 -26.55 42.86 19.09
N GLN A 33 -26.84 42.02 20.08
CA GLN A 33 -26.46 42.25 21.49
C GLN A 33 -25.10 41.64 21.87
N VAL A 34 -24.35 41.09 20.92
CA VAL A 34 -23.06 40.43 21.17
C VAL A 34 -21.96 41.12 20.38
N PHE A 35 -20.81 41.33 21.02
CA PHE A 35 -19.61 41.80 20.35
C PHE A 35 -18.55 40.69 20.38
N SER A 36 -18.34 40.02 19.24
CA SER A 36 -17.40 38.89 19.12
C SER A 36 -16.25 39.20 18.14
N PRO A 37 -15.19 39.88 18.60
CA PRO A 37 -14.04 40.21 17.77
C PRO A 37 -13.17 38.98 17.42
N PRO A 38 -12.22 39.12 16.48
CA PRO A 38 -11.14 38.16 16.33
C PRO A 38 -10.27 38.04 17.61
N GLU A 39 -9.40 37.03 17.69
CA GLU A 39 -8.64 36.71 18.90
C GLU A 39 -7.89 37.92 19.49
N LEU A 40 -8.31 38.33 20.69
CA LEU A 40 -7.70 39.46 21.40
C LEU A 40 -6.33 39.08 21.99
N VAL A 41 -6.20 37.81 22.40
CA VAL A 41 -5.02 37.27 23.10
C VAL A 41 -4.72 38.07 24.37
N LEU A 42 -5.77 38.49 25.09
CA LEU A 42 -5.68 39.23 26.35
C LEU A 42 -5.74 38.29 27.56
N ALA A 43 -6.79 37.45 27.60
CA ALA A 43 -7.12 36.55 28.71
C ALA A 43 -5.93 35.77 29.32
N PRO A 44 -4.96 35.26 28.53
CA PRO A 44 -3.83 34.52 29.09
C PRO A 44 -2.87 35.32 29.98
N PHE A 45 -2.87 36.66 29.91
CA PHE A 45 -1.83 37.51 30.50
C PHE A 45 -2.38 38.50 31.52
N GLU A 46 -1.53 38.97 32.44
CA GLU A 46 -1.87 40.02 33.42
C GLU A 46 -1.58 41.42 32.91
N THR A 47 -0.54 41.55 32.08
CA THR A 47 -0.11 42.84 31.53
C THR A 47 0.02 42.80 30.01
N MET A 48 -0.14 43.97 29.40
CA MET A 48 0.06 44.11 27.95
C MET A 48 1.52 43.89 27.55
N ALA A 49 2.48 44.11 28.45
CA ALA A 49 3.88 43.78 28.25
C ALA A 49 4.12 42.27 28.08
N GLN A 50 3.51 41.42 28.91
CA GLN A 50 3.57 39.96 28.79
C GLN A 50 2.98 39.50 27.44
N ARG A 51 1.79 40.03 27.11
CA ARG A 51 1.15 39.77 25.81
C ARG A 51 2.04 40.18 24.64
N HIS A 52 2.66 41.36 24.71
CA HIS A 52 3.54 41.86 23.66
C HIS A 52 4.76 40.95 23.46
N ALA A 53 5.38 40.46 24.55
CA ALA A 53 6.53 39.57 24.49
C ALA A 53 6.22 38.25 23.76
N LEU A 54 5.05 37.64 23.99
CA LEU A 54 4.62 36.44 23.23
C LEU A 54 4.45 36.79 21.74
N LEU A 55 3.71 37.87 21.45
CA LEU A 55 3.31 38.21 20.10
C LEU A 55 4.48 38.66 19.21
N GLU A 56 5.62 39.09 19.77
CA GLU A 56 6.86 39.27 19.00
C GLU A 56 7.32 37.98 18.30
N ARG A 57 7.13 36.83 18.96
CA ARG A 57 7.44 35.51 18.38
C ARG A 57 6.30 34.97 17.51
N ARG A 58 5.06 35.35 17.81
CA ARG A 58 3.82 34.94 17.11
C ARG A 58 3.15 36.11 16.39
N PHE A 59 3.89 36.79 15.52
CA PHE A 59 3.45 38.05 14.92
C PHE A 59 2.15 37.95 14.10
N TRP A 60 1.81 36.75 13.59
CA TRP A 60 0.57 36.49 12.88
C TRP A 60 -0.69 36.58 13.76
N GLU A 61 -0.54 36.61 15.09
CA GLU A 61 -1.65 36.74 16.05
C GLU A 61 -1.85 38.18 16.54
N LYS A 62 -1.01 39.13 16.10
CA LYS A 62 -1.11 40.56 16.49
C LYS A 62 -2.38 41.24 15.99
N GLY A 63 -3.08 40.65 15.02
CA GLY A 63 -4.13 41.34 14.26
C GLY A 63 -5.47 41.52 14.97
N GLY A 64 -5.85 40.67 15.93
CA GLY A 64 -7.23 40.66 16.42
C GLY A 64 -7.60 41.87 17.26
N LEU A 65 -6.79 42.22 18.26
CA LEU A 65 -6.98 43.44 19.04
C LEU A 65 -6.90 44.71 18.17
N ARG A 66 -6.00 44.73 17.17
CA ARG A 66 -5.90 45.84 16.21
C ARG A 66 -7.19 45.99 15.40
N ARG A 67 -7.69 44.89 14.83
CA ARG A 67 -8.96 44.89 14.08
C ARG A 67 -10.14 45.31 14.95
N THR A 68 -10.10 44.98 16.23
CA THR A 68 -11.13 45.37 17.21
C THR A 68 -11.18 46.88 17.37
N PHE A 69 -10.05 47.56 17.57
CA PHE A 69 -10.02 49.02 17.67
C PHE A 69 -10.30 49.72 16.34
N MET A 70 -9.91 49.13 15.20
CA MET A 70 -10.34 49.63 13.89
C MET A 70 -11.87 49.67 13.77
N GLU A 71 -12.55 48.62 14.25
CA GLU A 71 -14.01 48.52 14.23
C GLU A 71 -14.67 49.50 15.21
N LEU A 72 -14.13 49.62 16.43
CA LEU A 72 -14.73 50.45 17.48
C LEU A 72 -14.50 51.95 17.30
N GLU A 73 -13.36 52.34 16.73
CA GLU A 73 -12.92 53.74 16.67
C GLU A 73 -12.76 54.25 15.24
N GLY A 74 -13.00 53.42 14.22
CA GLY A 74 -12.84 53.81 12.82
C GLY A 74 -11.37 54.04 12.41
N LEU A 75 -10.41 53.43 13.12
CA LEU A 75 -8.99 53.60 12.86
C LEU A 75 -8.55 52.90 11.57
N ASP A 76 -7.59 53.50 10.87
CA ASP A 76 -6.83 52.79 9.86
C ASP A 76 -5.81 51.81 10.48
N VAL A 77 -5.10 51.06 9.62
CA VAL A 77 -4.18 50.01 10.05
C VAL A 77 -3.02 50.55 10.88
N ASP A 78 -2.47 51.71 10.54
CA ASP A 78 -1.28 52.25 11.21
C ASP A 78 -1.65 52.96 12.51
N ALA A 79 -2.79 53.66 12.54
CA ALA A 79 -3.40 54.19 13.75
C ALA A 79 -3.72 53.06 14.75
N ALA A 80 -4.30 51.93 14.30
CA ALA A 80 -4.56 50.78 15.16
C ALA A 80 -3.28 50.10 15.69
N LYS A 81 -2.19 50.07 14.89
CA LYS A 81 -0.88 49.59 15.37
C LYS A 81 -0.33 50.50 16.46
N ALA A 82 -0.38 51.82 16.25
CA ALA A 82 0.10 52.82 17.20
C ALA A 82 -0.71 52.78 18.50
N HIS A 83 -2.04 52.69 18.39
CA HIS A 83 -2.96 52.56 19.54
C HIS A 83 -2.59 51.35 20.39
N VAL A 84 -2.52 50.15 19.79
CA VAL A 84 -2.19 48.92 20.52
C VAL A 84 -0.76 48.95 21.09
N ALA A 85 0.19 49.63 20.43
CA ALA A 85 1.54 49.82 20.97
C ALA A 85 1.54 50.73 22.20
N GLY A 86 0.71 51.77 22.23
CA GLY A 86 0.53 52.67 23.37
C GLY A 86 -0.06 52.00 24.62
N LEU A 87 -0.70 50.83 24.47
CA LEU A 87 -1.23 50.05 25.59
C LEU A 87 -0.17 49.23 26.34
N ARG A 88 1.10 49.24 25.91
CA ARG A 88 2.14 48.31 26.41
C ARG A 88 2.31 48.30 27.93
N GLU A 89 2.24 49.46 28.56
CA GLU A 89 2.46 49.63 30.01
C GLU A 89 1.19 49.40 30.86
N ARG A 90 0.06 49.06 30.23
CA ARG A 90 -1.22 48.84 30.92
C ARG A 90 -1.42 47.40 31.38
N THR A 91 -2.30 47.23 32.36
CA THR A 91 -2.78 45.91 32.76
C THR A 91 -3.84 45.40 31.76
N VAL A 92 -3.97 44.07 31.64
CA VAL A 92 -5.02 43.46 30.84
C VAL A 92 -6.44 43.83 31.35
N PRO A 93 -6.71 43.85 32.67
CA PRO A 93 -7.95 44.41 33.23
C PRO A 93 -8.31 45.81 32.73
N GLU A 94 -7.34 46.73 32.68
CA GLU A 94 -7.56 48.08 32.17
C GLU A 94 -7.97 48.09 30.70
N VAL A 95 -7.39 47.21 29.88
CA VAL A 95 -7.74 47.10 28.45
C VAL A 95 -9.13 46.48 28.29
N TYR A 96 -9.50 45.49 29.10
CA TYR A 96 -10.88 44.97 29.09
C TYR A 96 -11.91 46.03 29.46
N ARG A 97 -11.65 46.87 30.47
CA ARG A 97 -12.57 47.99 30.82
C ARG A 97 -12.76 48.96 29.66
N GLU A 98 -11.68 49.27 28.94
CA GLU A 98 -11.75 50.13 27.76
C GLU A 98 -12.61 49.53 26.64
N LEU A 99 -12.44 48.23 26.37
CA LEU A 99 -13.26 47.52 25.39
C LEU A 99 -14.73 47.51 25.82
N LEU A 100 -15.02 47.18 27.08
CA LEU A 100 -16.38 47.17 27.63
C LEU A 100 -17.07 48.53 27.53
N ALA A 101 -16.36 49.61 27.88
CA ALA A 101 -16.88 50.97 27.76
C ALA A 101 -17.22 51.35 26.30
N ARG A 102 -16.51 50.81 25.32
CA ARG A 102 -16.71 51.11 23.88
C ARG A 102 -17.80 50.27 23.23
N ILE A 103 -18.03 49.05 23.71
CA ILE A 103 -19.05 48.18 23.11
C ILE A 103 -20.46 48.54 23.60
N GLY A 104 -20.60 49.33 24.67
CA GLY A 104 -21.90 49.70 25.24
C GLY A 104 -22.59 48.48 25.90
N PRO A 105 -23.92 48.30 25.74
CA PRO A 105 -24.66 47.23 26.44
C PRO A 105 -24.46 45.83 25.84
N ARG A 106 -23.57 45.67 24.85
CA ARG A 106 -23.32 44.38 24.19
C ARG A 106 -22.46 43.49 25.09
N ILE A 107 -22.72 42.19 25.04
CA ILE A 107 -21.89 41.19 25.72
C ILE A 107 -20.59 40.99 24.93
N LEU A 108 -19.44 41.23 25.55
CA LEU A 108 -18.14 40.87 24.97
C LEU A 108 -18.00 39.34 24.94
N VAL A 109 -17.70 38.78 23.77
CA VAL A 109 -17.28 37.38 23.63
C VAL A 109 -15.79 37.34 23.26
N ASP A 110 -14.94 36.98 24.20
CA ASP A 110 -13.52 36.75 23.94
C ASP A 110 -13.25 35.27 23.60
N LYS A 111 -12.87 35.03 22.34
CA LYS A 111 -12.42 33.72 21.89
C LYS A 111 -10.90 33.68 21.93
N CYS A 112 -10.35 32.85 22.81
CA CYS A 112 -8.91 32.70 22.98
C CYS A 112 -8.54 31.21 23.19
N PRO A 113 -8.24 30.45 22.12
CA PRO A 113 -7.84 29.06 22.25
C PRO A 113 -6.51 28.89 22.99
N HIS A 114 -5.70 29.95 23.12
CA HIS A 114 -4.45 29.93 23.89
C HIS A 114 -4.66 29.66 25.38
N LEU A 115 -5.85 29.88 25.94
CA LEU A 115 -6.12 29.67 27.37
C LEU A 115 -5.73 28.28 27.86
N VAL A 116 -5.81 27.26 26.99
CA VAL A 116 -5.40 25.90 27.37
C VAL A 116 -3.89 25.79 27.65
N SER A 117 -3.07 26.66 27.07
CA SER A 117 -1.63 26.74 27.32
C SER A 117 -1.25 27.55 28.56
N TYR A 118 -2.22 28.18 29.24
CA TYR A 118 -2.00 29.06 30.40
C TYR A 118 -3.02 28.71 31.50
N PRO A 119 -2.87 27.56 32.18
CA PRO A 119 -3.84 27.08 33.17
C PRO A 119 -4.12 28.08 34.30
N GLU A 120 -3.11 28.88 34.69
CA GLU A 120 -3.23 29.93 35.70
C GLU A 120 -4.18 31.07 35.31
N ALA A 121 -4.46 31.24 34.01
CA ALA A 121 -5.36 32.28 33.53
C ALA A 121 -6.84 31.98 33.83
N LEU A 122 -7.24 30.70 33.84
CA LEU A 122 -8.66 30.34 33.98
C LEU A 122 -9.27 30.78 35.33
N PRO A 123 -8.65 30.49 36.51
CA PRO A 123 -9.13 31.02 37.78
C PRO A 123 -9.05 32.55 37.88
N ARG A 124 -8.09 33.17 37.16
CA ARG A 124 -7.96 34.63 37.11
C ARG A 124 -9.14 35.27 36.38
N LEU A 125 -9.67 34.64 35.33
CA LEU A 125 -10.88 35.12 34.65
C LEU A 125 -12.10 35.16 35.57
N GLN A 126 -12.28 34.18 36.47
CA GLN A 126 -13.37 34.23 37.46
C GLN A 126 -13.23 35.39 38.43
N ARG A 127 -11.99 35.74 38.83
CA ARG A 127 -11.73 36.89 39.70
C ARG A 127 -12.01 38.22 39.00
N TRP A 128 -11.55 38.36 37.76
CA TRP A 128 -11.78 39.56 36.96
C TRP A 128 -13.24 39.73 36.55
N PHE A 129 -13.93 38.63 36.26
CA PHE A 129 -15.30 38.61 35.76
C PHE A 129 -16.14 37.63 36.59
N PRO A 130 -16.61 38.01 37.79
CA PRO A 130 -17.40 37.12 38.65
C PRO A 130 -18.68 36.60 38.00
N ALA A 131 -19.26 37.33 37.04
CA ALA A 131 -20.43 36.95 36.26
C ALA A 131 -20.10 36.37 34.87
N ALA A 132 -18.85 35.96 34.62
CA ALA A 132 -18.45 35.40 33.35
C ALA A 132 -19.22 34.13 32.98
N ARG A 133 -19.43 33.95 31.68
CA ARG A 133 -20.03 32.78 31.06
C ARG A 133 -19.04 32.08 30.14
N PHE A 134 -19.08 30.76 30.06
CA PHE A 134 -18.10 29.97 29.32
C PHE A 134 -18.75 29.05 28.29
N LEU A 135 -18.34 29.17 27.03
CA LEU A 135 -18.81 28.33 25.93
C LEU A 135 -17.70 27.35 25.55
N TRP A 136 -17.85 26.08 25.92
CA TRP A 136 -16.86 25.04 25.66
C TRP A 136 -17.21 24.24 24.40
N ILE A 137 -16.50 24.53 23.32
CA ILE A 137 -16.62 23.79 22.06
C ILE A 137 -15.57 22.67 22.01
N VAL A 138 -16.05 21.43 21.87
CA VAL A 138 -15.22 20.23 21.71
C VAL A 138 -15.35 19.72 20.29
N ARG A 139 -14.29 19.14 19.74
CA ARG A 139 -14.29 18.46 18.43
C ARG A 139 -13.60 17.12 18.53
N ASN A 140 -13.98 16.15 17.70
CA ASN A 140 -13.33 14.83 17.70
C ASN A 140 -11.79 14.93 17.60
N PRO A 141 -11.02 14.17 18.41
CA PRO A 141 -9.56 14.23 18.43
C PRO A 141 -8.92 13.94 17.08
N GLY A 142 -9.41 12.94 16.35
CA GLY A 142 -8.91 12.60 15.01
C GLY A 142 -9.12 13.74 14.02
N SER A 143 -10.26 14.43 14.12
CA SER A 143 -10.54 15.62 13.32
C SER A 143 -9.61 16.79 13.64
N VAL A 144 -9.31 17.02 14.92
CA VAL A 144 -8.37 18.08 15.34
C VAL A 144 -6.95 17.78 14.86
N ILE A 145 -6.45 16.56 15.09
CA ILE A 145 -5.11 16.13 14.68
C ILE A 145 -4.93 16.23 13.17
N ARG A 146 -5.87 15.70 12.37
CA ARG A 146 -5.75 15.73 10.91
C ARG A 146 -5.97 17.13 10.32
N SER A 147 -6.87 17.92 10.90
CA SER A 147 -7.01 19.34 10.56
C SER A 147 -5.72 20.11 10.82
N PHE A 148 -5.05 19.83 11.95
CA PHE A 148 -3.79 20.48 12.31
C PHE A 148 -2.66 20.09 11.34
N ASN A 149 -2.51 18.80 11.04
CA ASN A 149 -1.48 18.30 10.12
C ASN A 149 -1.64 18.82 8.68
N ASN A 150 -2.83 19.29 8.29
CA ASN A 150 -3.08 19.84 6.96
C ASN A 150 -2.97 21.38 6.90
N VAL A 151 -2.48 22.03 7.97
CA VAL A 151 -2.17 23.47 7.96
C VAL A 151 -0.70 23.67 7.59
N ASN A 152 -0.42 24.59 6.68
CA ASN A 152 0.94 24.99 6.35
C ASN A 152 1.68 25.50 7.60
N MET A 153 2.88 24.98 7.84
CA MET A 153 3.71 25.34 9.00
C MET A 153 3.05 25.00 10.34
N SER A 154 2.27 23.92 10.38
CA SER A 154 1.57 23.42 11.57
C SER A 154 2.48 23.25 12.79
N GLU A 155 3.74 22.82 12.60
CA GLU A 155 4.75 22.72 13.65
C GLU A 155 4.89 24.02 14.46
N ARG A 156 4.85 25.18 13.79
CA ARG A 156 4.98 26.49 14.45
C ARG A 156 3.78 26.88 15.30
N LEU A 157 2.65 26.17 15.20
CA LEU A 157 1.48 26.45 16.03
C LEU A 157 1.67 25.93 17.47
N LEU A 158 2.49 24.89 17.66
CA LEU A 158 2.89 24.38 18.98
C LEU A 158 4.11 25.14 19.56
N ASP A 159 4.82 25.94 18.77
CA ASP A 159 5.95 26.74 19.24
C ASP A 159 5.53 27.64 20.42
N GLY A 160 6.24 27.48 21.54
CA GLY A 160 5.98 28.20 22.79
C GLY A 160 4.76 27.71 23.57
N SER A 161 4.10 26.63 23.14
CA SER A 161 3.09 25.93 23.94
C SER A 161 3.73 24.86 24.84
N PRO A 162 3.08 24.45 25.93
CA PRO A 162 3.59 23.38 26.81
C PRO A 162 3.43 21.97 26.23
N TYR A 163 2.83 21.83 25.04
CA TYR A 163 2.49 20.52 24.47
C TYR A 163 3.52 20.07 23.43
N GLN A 164 3.84 18.78 23.47
CA GLN A 164 4.78 18.12 22.54
C GLN A 164 4.08 17.56 21.31
N SER A 165 2.76 17.34 21.37
CA SER A 165 1.98 16.84 20.25
C SER A 165 0.57 17.44 20.23
N VAL A 166 -0.08 17.38 19.07
CA VAL A 166 -1.47 17.83 18.89
C VAL A 166 -2.43 16.97 19.69
N GLU A 167 -2.14 15.68 19.82
CA GLU A 167 -2.89 14.77 20.67
C GLU A 167 -2.82 15.20 22.14
N GLN A 168 -1.62 15.50 22.63
CA GLN A 168 -1.41 15.99 23.99
C GLN A 168 -2.17 17.30 24.23
N MET A 169 -2.07 18.26 23.31
CA MET A 169 -2.83 19.51 23.37
C MET A 169 -4.34 19.25 23.42
N TRP A 170 -4.85 18.35 22.60
CA TRP A 170 -6.27 18.00 22.59
C TRP A 170 -6.70 17.40 23.93
N ARG A 171 -5.93 16.44 24.45
CA ARG A 171 -6.26 15.72 25.70
C ARG A 171 -6.16 16.65 26.91
N GLU A 172 -4.98 17.20 27.14
CA GLU A 172 -4.71 18.02 28.33
C GLU A 172 -5.47 19.34 28.30
N GLY A 173 -5.63 19.95 27.12
CA GLY A 173 -6.40 21.18 27.00
C GLY A 173 -7.89 21.01 27.29
N ASN A 174 -8.51 19.90 26.85
CA ASN A 174 -9.90 19.61 27.19
C ASN A 174 -10.07 19.16 28.65
N ALA A 175 -9.13 18.38 29.20
CA ALA A 175 -9.13 18.02 30.62
C ALA A 175 -9.06 19.27 31.51
N LEU A 176 -8.12 20.18 31.21
CA LEU A 176 -7.96 21.46 31.92
C LEU A 176 -9.24 22.31 31.89
N ILE A 177 -9.91 22.40 30.74
CA ILE A 177 -11.18 23.13 30.64
C ILE A 177 -12.27 22.43 31.48
N GLY A 178 -12.36 21.10 31.42
CA GLY A 178 -13.31 20.33 32.22
C GLY A 178 -13.13 20.53 33.72
N ASP A 179 -11.89 20.41 34.20
CA ASP A 179 -11.52 20.62 35.61
C ASP A 179 -11.86 22.04 36.07
N PHE A 180 -11.56 23.05 35.24
CA PHE A 180 -11.91 24.42 35.53
C PHE A 180 -13.43 24.63 35.61
N LEU A 181 -14.18 24.14 34.61
CA LEU A 181 -15.63 24.32 34.56
C LEU A 181 -16.38 23.58 35.67
N ALA A 182 -15.79 22.50 36.23
CA ALA A 182 -16.30 21.86 37.43
C ALA A 182 -16.33 22.80 38.66
N THR A 183 -15.52 23.86 38.65
CA THR A 183 -15.53 24.91 39.71
C THR A 183 -16.51 26.05 39.42
N VAL A 184 -17.14 26.07 38.24
CA VAL A 184 -18.06 27.12 37.80
C VAL A 184 -19.52 26.61 37.95
N PRO A 185 -20.45 27.42 38.49
CA PRO A 185 -21.88 27.11 38.50
C PRO A 185 -22.39 26.69 37.11
N ALA A 186 -23.18 25.62 37.05
CA ALA A 186 -23.57 24.96 35.81
C ALA A 186 -24.34 25.87 34.84
N GLU A 187 -25.10 26.83 35.36
CA GLU A 187 -25.85 27.82 34.58
C GLU A 187 -24.95 28.85 33.86
N ARG A 188 -23.66 28.91 34.20
CA ARG A 188 -22.70 29.84 33.60
C ARG A 188 -21.84 29.21 32.52
N TRP A 189 -22.03 27.95 32.18
CA TRP A 189 -21.28 27.35 31.10
C TRP A 189 -22.07 26.34 30.27
N LEU A 190 -21.65 26.16 29.03
CA LEU A 190 -22.28 25.24 28.08
C LEU A 190 -21.21 24.48 27.31
N ARG A 191 -21.25 23.14 27.38
CA ARG A 191 -20.49 22.25 26.48
C ARG A 191 -21.34 21.83 25.29
N PHE A 192 -20.73 21.86 24.11
CA PHE A 192 -21.32 21.35 22.86
C PHE A 192 -20.23 20.88 21.89
N SER A 193 -20.61 20.03 20.93
CA SER A 193 -19.70 19.54 19.90
C SER A 193 -19.68 20.48 18.69
N TYR A 194 -18.53 20.56 18.02
CA TYR A 194 -18.39 21.22 16.73
C TYR A 194 -19.28 20.57 15.67
N GLU A 195 -19.39 19.24 15.74
CA GLU A 195 -20.14 18.38 14.83
C GLU A 195 -21.63 18.72 14.85
N ASP A 196 -22.21 18.91 16.04
CA ASP A 196 -23.60 19.37 16.19
C ASP A 196 -23.76 20.79 15.66
N LEU A 197 -22.81 21.69 15.96
CA LEU A 197 -22.85 23.09 15.52
C LEU A 197 -22.89 23.22 13.99
N VAL A 198 -22.15 22.38 13.26
CA VAL A 198 -22.11 22.46 11.79
C VAL A 198 -23.20 21.65 11.10
N ARG A 199 -23.75 20.61 11.74
CA ARG A 199 -24.87 19.82 11.19
C ARG A 199 -26.22 20.47 11.44
N ALA A 200 -26.43 21.00 12.65
CA ALA A 200 -27.68 21.60 13.11
C ALA A 200 -27.38 22.85 13.95
N PRO A 201 -26.99 23.98 13.30
CA PRO A 201 -26.53 25.17 14.00
C PRO A 201 -27.59 25.79 14.92
N GLU A 202 -28.84 25.90 14.47
CA GLU A 202 -29.89 26.61 15.21
C GLU A 202 -30.13 26.05 16.63
N PRO A 203 -30.36 24.74 16.85
CA PRO A 203 -30.52 24.19 18.20
C PRO A 203 -29.34 24.48 19.13
N VAL A 204 -28.11 24.43 18.61
CA VAL A 204 -26.90 24.73 19.40
C VAL A 204 -26.82 26.22 19.72
N LEU A 205 -27.07 27.08 18.73
CA LEU A 205 -27.06 28.54 18.90
C LEU A 205 -28.13 29.03 19.87
N ARG A 206 -29.33 28.42 19.88
CA ARG A 206 -30.38 28.73 20.88
C ARG A 206 -29.90 28.46 22.30
N ARG A 207 -29.32 27.28 22.57
CA ARG A 207 -28.73 26.95 23.88
C ARG A 207 -27.60 27.90 24.28
N ILE A 208 -26.80 28.33 23.32
CA ILE A 208 -25.75 29.34 23.55
C ILE A 208 -26.39 30.68 23.95
N CYS A 209 -27.39 31.14 23.22
CA CYS A 209 -28.15 32.35 23.54
C CYS A 209 -28.78 32.30 24.94
N ASP A 210 -29.40 31.17 25.31
CA ASP A 210 -29.97 30.95 26.64
C ASP A 210 -28.90 31.08 27.73
N THR A 211 -27.73 30.48 27.50
CA THR A 211 -26.58 30.57 28.41
C THR A 211 -26.08 32.02 28.53
N LEU A 212 -26.06 32.77 27.42
CA LEU A 212 -25.67 34.18 27.36
C LEU A 212 -26.74 35.13 27.90
N GLY A 213 -27.99 34.69 28.08
CA GLY A 213 -29.11 35.52 28.51
C GLY A 213 -29.63 36.46 27.43
N VAL A 214 -29.53 36.08 26.15
CA VAL A 214 -30.03 36.84 24.99
C VAL A 214 -31.00 36.00 24.16
N GLY A 215 -31.82 36.64 23.32
CA GLY A 215 -32.67 35.91 22.36
C GLY A 215 -31.85 35.24 21.26
N TYR A 216 -32.46 34.30 20.52
CA TYR A 216 -31.84 33.78 19.29
C TYR A 216 -32.03 34.76 18.13
N ASP A 217 -30.97 35.02 17.38
CA ASP A 217 -31.01 35.81 16.14
C ASP A 217 -30.61 34.95 14.93
N PRO A 218 -31.45 34.85 13.88
CA PRO A 218 -31.13 34.08 12.68
C PRO A 218 -29.82 34.46 11.97
N ALA A 219 -29.36 35.71 12.10
CA ALA A 219 -28.09 36.15 11.52
C ALA A 219 -26.89 35.35 12.06
N MET A 220 -27.02 34.71 13.23
CA MET A 220 -25.98 33.84 13.77
C MET A 220 -25.72 32.61 12.89
N ALA A 221 -26.73 32.13 12.15
CA ALA A 221 -26.61 30.97 11.27
C ALA A 221 -26.00 31.31 9.89
N THR A 222 -25.75 32.59 9.58
CA THR A 222 -25.16 33.05 8.30
C THR A 222 -23.77 33.70 8.47
N PRO A 223 -22.77 33.03 9.05
CA PRO A 223 -21.49 33.63 9.49
C PRO A 223 -20.61 34.27 8.40
N TYR A 224 -20.99 34.13 7.14
CA TYR A 224 -20.25 34.65 5.99
C TYR A 224 -20.93 35.86 5.33
N GLU A 225 -22.11 36.26 5.81
CA GLU A 225 -22.82 37.47 5.40
C GLU A 225 -22.39 38.69 6.23
N GLY A 226 -22.20 39.84 5.56
CA GLY A 226 -21.80 41.10 6.19
C GLY A 226 -20.32 41.18 6.60
N ASP A 227 -19.92 42.33 7.15
CA ASP A 227 -18.60 42.47 7.78
C ASP A 227 -18.67 42.04 9.24
N ARG A 228 -18.17 40.83 9.52
CA ARG A 228 -18.04 40.26 10.87
C ARG A 228 -16.59 40.27 11.35
N MET A 229 -15.82 41.29 10.94
CA MET A 229 -14.37 41.34 11.14
C MET A 229 -13.68 40.07 10.62
N ARG A 230 -14.16 39.53 9.48
CA ARG A 230 -13.66 38.29 8.87
C ARG A 230 -12.45 38.57 7.98
N ALA A 231 -12.53 39.61 7.16
CA ALA A 231 -11.46 39.99 6.24
C ALA A 231 -10.43 40.87 6.95
N GLY A 232 -9.15 40.67 6.60
CA GLY A 232 -8.12 41.66 6.91
C GLY A 232 -8.33 42.93 6.07
N PRO A 233 -7.91 44.11 6.54
CA PRO A 233 -7.82 45.31 5.70
C PRO A 233 -6.98 45.02 4.44
N LYS A 234 -7.17 45.79 3.35
CA LYS A 234 -6.47 45.57 2.06
C LYS A 234 -4.96 45.32 2.28
N GLY A 235 -4.50 44.11 1.94
CA GLY A 235 -3.09 43.69 2.10
C GLY A 235 -2.74 42.92 3.39
N ALA A 236 -3.67 42.77 4.34
CA ALA A 236 -3.47 42.02 5.59
C ALA A 236 -4.13 40.63 5.56
N ARG A 237 -3.48 39.62 6.17
CA ARG A 237 -4.08 38.29 6.36
C ARG A 237 -5.25 38.36 7.35
N ALA A 238 -6.27 37.52 7.12
CA ALA A 238 -7.36 37.31 8.07
C ALA A 238 -6.82 36.77 9.41
N VAL A 239 -7.43 37.21 10.52
CA VAL A 239 -7.06 36.78 11.88
C VAL A 239 -7.92 35.58 12.29
N GLY A 240 -7.27 34.48 12.70
CA GLY A 240 -7.92 33.23 13.08
C GLY A 240 -7.68 32.10 12.07
N ASP A 241 -8.70 31.27 11.81
CA ASP A 241 -8.59 30.14 10.88
C ASP A 241 -8.49 30.63 9.42
N PRO A 242 -7.36 30.42 8.72
CA PRO A 242 -7.16 30.93 7.37
C PRO A 242 -8.17 30.37 6.36
N ASN A 243 -8.71 29.18 6.62
CA ASN A 243 -9.70 28.53 5.76
C ASN A 243 -11.08 29.22 5.78
N THR A 244 -11.33 30.14 6.70
CA THR A 244 -12.63 30.87 6.74
C THR A 244 -12.78 31.89 5.61
N ALA A 245 -11.66 32.34 5.02
CA ALA A 245 -11.68 33.22 3.87
C ALA A 245 -12.11 32.53 2.57
N THR A 246 -11.96 31.19 2.49
CA THR A 246 -12.26 30.40 1.30
C THR A 246 -13.66 29.79 1.33
N ARG A 247 -14.51 30.17 2.30
CA ARG A 247 -15.84 29.59 2.51
C ARG A 247 -16.95 30.64 2.39
N SER A 248 -18.12 30.19 1.95
CA SER A 248 -19.34 30.98 1.80
C SER A 248 -20.51 30.48 2.64
N ALA A 249 -20.45 29.25 3.18
CA ALA A 249 -21.51 28.65 3.98
C ALA A 249 -20.94 27.74 5.08
N ILE A 250 -21.77 27.41 6.07
CA ILE A 250 -21.45 26.36 7.05
C ILE A 250 -21.43 25.03 6.29
N GLU A 251 -20.36 24.25 6.44
CA GLU A 251 -20.18 22.98 5.74
C GLU A 251 -20.37 21.81 6.73
N PRO A 252 -21.53 21.13 6.75
CA PRO A 252 -21.77 19.98 7.63
C PRO A 252 -20.76 18.86 7.44
N ALA A 253 -20.26 18.68 6.21
CA ALA A 253 -19.26 17.67 5.86
C ALA A 253 -17.95 17.80 6.67
N LEU A 254 -17.61 18.99 7.19
CA LEU A 254 -16.42 19.17 8.02
C LEU A 254 -16.51 18.49 9.39
N ALA A 255 -17.69 18.05 9.82
CA ALA A 255 -17.85 17.22 11.01
C ALA A 255 -17.05 15.92 10.88
N GLU A 256 -17.10 15.29 9.71
CA GLU A 256 -16.55 13.94 9.48
C GLU A 256 -15.39 13.90 8.48
N ARG A 257 -15.20 14.94 7.66
CA ARG A 257 -14.19 14.98 6.58
C ARG A 257 -12.80 14.54 7.03
N TRP A 258 -12.40 14.93 8.24
CA TRP A 258 -11.09 14.63 8.78
C TRP A 258 -11.01 13.26 9.46
N LEU A 259 -12.12 12.54 9.64
CA LEU A 259 -12.12 11.17 10.16
C LEU A 259 -11.87 10.14 9.06
N ALA A 260 -12.15 10.47 7.80
CA ALA A 260 -11.94 9.58 6.66
C ALA A 260 -10.46 9.18 6.51
N GLY A 261 -10.12 7.95 6.88
CA GLY A 261 -8.74 7.45 6.85
C GLY A 261 -7.93 7.72 8.12
N PHE A 262 -8.56 8.12 9.23
CA PHE A 262 -7.89 8.26 10.53
C PHE A 262 -7.78 6.90 11.23
N ASP A 263 -6.57 6.53 11.67
CA ASP A 263 -6.37 5.32 12.48
C ASP A 263 -6.43 5.65 13.97
N HIS A 264 -7.59 5.42 14.57
CA HIS A 264 -7.80 5.70 15.99
C HIS A 264 -6.92 4.83 16.92
N ARG A 265 -6.34 3.73 16.44
CA ARG A 265 -5.48 2.87 17.27
C ARG A 265 -4.18 3.57 17.66
N THR A 266 -3.74 4.53 16.85
CA THR A 266 -2.51 5.33 17.07
C THR A 266 -2.59 6.26 18.28
N LEU A 267 -3.79 6.57 18.78
CA LEU A 267 -3.97 7.41 19.96
C LEU A 267 -3.64 6.67 21.26
N ASP A 268 -3.16 7.40 22.25
CA ASP A 268 -2.95 6.94 23.61
C ASP A 268 -4.27 6.50 24.27
N ALA A 269 -4.18 5.56 25.20
CA ALA A 269 -5.33 5.06 25.95
C ALA A 269 -6.05 6.17 26.73
N SER A 270 -5.31 7.12 27.30
CA SER A 270 -5.87 8.26 28.05
C SER A 270 -6.61 9.25 27.16
N THR A 271 -6.13 9.46 25.92
CA THR A 271 -6.84 10.26 24.90
C THR A 271 -8.16 9.59 24.52
N LYS A 272 -8.15 8.26 24.30
CA LYS A 272 -9.36 7.49 23.99
C LYS A 272 -10.38 7.53 25.12
N ALA A 273 -9.95 7.45 26.37
CA ALA A 273 -10.81 7.53 27.55
C ALA A 273 -11.50 8.90 27.64
N LEU A 274 -10.74 10.00 27.55
CA LEU A 274 -11.32 11.34 27.57
C LEU A 274 -12.23 11.60 26.35
N ALA A 275 -11.90 11.06 25.17
CA ALA A 275 -12.77 11.14 24.00
C ALA A 275 -14.13 10.51 24.27
N LEU A 276 -14.17 9.34 24.91
CA LEU A 276 -15.41 8.67 25.27
C LEU A 276 -16.23 9.50 26.30
N GLU A 277 -15.60 10.06 27.33
CA GLU A 277 -16.24 10.96 28.30
C GLU A 277 -16.83 12.23 27.66
N LEU A 278 -16.18 12.72 26.60
CA LEU A 278 -16.63 13.86 25.80
C LEU A 278 -17.65 13.47 24.72
N GLY A 279 -18.06 12.20 24.65
CA GLY A 279 -19.11 11.71 23.75
C GLY A 279 -18.62 11.21 22.38
N TYR A 280 -17.32 10.95 22.22
CA TYR A 280 -16.74 10.38 21.01
C TYR A 280 -16.33 8.92 21.20
N ASP A 281 -17.16 8.01 20.71
CA ASP A 281 -16.78 6.61 20.55
C ASP A 281 -15.86 6.44 19.33
N LEU A 282 -14.55 6.41 19.60
CA LEU A 282 -13.55 6.23 18.55
C LEU A 282 -13.48 4.79 18.04
N GLN A 283 -13.95 3.79 18.82
CA GLN A 283 -13.92 2.39 18.40
C GLN A 283 -15.00 2.09 17.36
N ALA A 284 -16.08 2.87 17.36
CA ALA A 284 -17.10 2.85 16.31
C ALA A 284 -16.59 3.39 14.95
N LEU A 285 -15.43 4.06 14.91
CA LEU A 285 -14.87 4.58 13.66
C LEU A 285 -14.22 3.46 12.83
N PRO A 286 -14.52 3.37 11.52
CA PRO A 286 -13.83 2.41 10.65
C PRO A 286 -12.34 2.74 10.58
N LEU A 287 -11.52 1.71 10.60
CA LEU A 287 -10.08 1.84 10.35
C LEU A 287 -9.84 2.30 8.91
N PRO A 288 -8.71 2.99 8.63
CA PRO A 288 -8.37 3.36 7.27
C PRO A 288 -8.19 2.10 6.42
N ALA A 289 -8.60 2.15 5.15
CA ALA A 289 -8.49 1.01 4.24
C ALA A 289 -7.04 0.49 4.10
N VAL A 290 -6.02 1.35 4.28
CA VAL A 290 -4.60 0.96 4.29
C VAL A 290 -4.24 0.02 5.46
N ALA A 291 -5.02 0.00 6.54
CA ALA A 291 -4.80 -0.94 7.65
C ALA A 291 -4.98 -2.39 7.20
N GLN A 292 -5.89 -2.66 6.25
CA GLN A 292 -6.08 -3.98 5.68
C GLN A 292 -4.84 -4.43 4.88
N VAL A 293 -4.24 -3.51 4.13
CA VAL A 293 -2.98 -3.76 3.40
C VAL A 293 -1.85 -4.08 4.37
N SER A 294 -1.73 -3.31 5.45
CA SER A 294 -0.70 -3.56 6.48
C SER A 294 -0.88 -4.93 7.14
N GLY A 295 -2.13 -5.33 7.41
CA GLY A 295 -2.45 -6.66 7.93
C GLY A 295 -2.07 -7.78 6.95
N ALA A 296 -2.45 -7.66 5.68
CA ALA A 296 -2.13 -8.65 4.65
C ALA A 296 -0.61 -8.77 4.39
N LEU A 297 0.12 -7.64 4.41
CA LEU A 297 1.58 -7.64 4.33
C LEU A 297 2.21 -8.34 5.53
N GLY A 298 1.73 -8.06 6.75
CA GLY A 298 2.17 -8.76 7.96
C GLY A 298 1.98 -10.28 7.83
N GLY A 299 0.80 -10.72 7.39
CA GLY A 299 0.50 -12.13 7.16
C GLY A 299 1.39 -12.79 6.10
N LEU A 300 1.70 -12.09 5.00
CA LEU A 300 2.66 -12.58 4.00
C LEU A 300 4.06 -12.78 4.61
N LEU A 301 4.53 -11.84 5.43
CA LEU A 301 5.83 -11.96 6.10
C LEU A 301 5.84 -13.10 7.13
N ASP A 302 4.72 -13.36 7.81
CA ASP A 302 4.57 -14.52 8.69
C ASP A 302 4.68 -15.83 7.92
N VAL A 303 4.05 -15.93 6.74
CA VAL A 303 4.20 -17.10 5.85
C VAL A 303 5.65 -17.29 5.43
N VAL A 304 6.35 -16.22 5.05
CA VAL A 304 7.77 -16.28 4.68
C VAL A 304 8.62 -16.82 5.83
N ARG A 305 8.44 -16.28 7.05
CA ARG A 305 9.14 -16.76 8.24
C ARG A 305 8.85 -18.22 8.55
N ALA A 306 7.59 -18.64 8.43
CA ALA A 306 7.19 -20.02 8.69
C ALA A 306 7.78 -21.01 7.68
N ILE A 307 7.87 -20.61 6.39
CA ILE A 307 8.49 -21.44 5.37
C ILE A 307 10.00 -21.52 5.59
N GLU A 308 10.67 -20.39 5.83
CA GLU A 308 12.12 -20.33 6.06
C GLU A 308 12.55 -21.22 7.23
N ALA A 309 11.82 -21.16 8.34
CA ALA A 309 12.07 -22.00 9.51
C ALA A 309 11.88 -23.51 9.25
N GLY A 310 11.17 -23.88 8.18
CA GLY A 310 10.94 -25.26 7.77
C GLY A 310 11.83 -25.76 6.63
N ILE A 311 12.79 -24.94 6.18
CA ILE A 311 13.83 -25.31 5.22
C ILE A 311 14.96 -25.97 6.00
N GLU A 312 15.05 -27.30 5.86
CA GLU A 312 16.04 -28.15 6.51
C GLU A 312 16.44 -29.27 5.54
N LEU A 313 17.47 -29.03 4.74
CA LEU A 313 18.08 -30.05 3.86
C LEU A 313 19.43 -30.52 4.40
N PRO A 314 19.80 -31.79 4.19
CA PRO A 314 21.04 -32.34 4.76
C PRO A 314 22.34 -31.74 4.20
N GLN A 315 22.29 -31.15 3.01
CA GLN A 315 23.44 -30.51 2.37
C GLN A 315 23.33 -28.99 2.51
N ASP A 316 24.39 -28.36 3.02
CA ASP A 316 24.43 -26.91 3.26
C ASP A 316 24.13 -26.09 1.98
N LEU A 317 24.58 -26.56 0.82
CA LEU A 317 24.34 -25.89 -0.46
C LEU A 317 22.85 -25.94 -0.84
N ASP A 318 22.24 -27.12 -0.81
CA ASP A 318 20.81 -27.26 -1.08
C ASP A 318 19.98 -26.44 -0.06
N ASP A 319 20.37 -26.43 1.23
CA ASP A 319 19.68 -25.67 2.28
C ASP A 319 19.76 -24.14 2.05
N LEU A 320 20.94 -23.65 1.68
CA LEU A 320 21.15 -22.26 1.26
C LEU A 320 20.31 -21.91 0.03
N GLU A 321 20.31 -22.78 -0.99
CA GLU A 321 19.54 -22.58 -2.20
C GLU A 321 18.03 -22.58 -1.92
N GLY A 322 17.56 -23.28 -0.89
CA GLY A 322 16.17 -23.22 -0.44
C GLY A 322 15.74 -21.82 -0.01
N ARG A 323 16.61 -21.11 0.71
CA ARG A 323 16.36 -19.71 1.09
C ARG A 323 16.37 -18.78 -0.12
N ARG A 324 17.23 -19.05 -1.11
CA ARG A 324 17.22 -18.32 -2.38
C ARG A 324 15.94 -18.60 -3.18
N PHE A 325 15.50 -19.85 -3.22
CA PHE A 325 14.24 -20.27 -3.85
C PHE A 325 13.04 -19.59 -3.19
N LEU A 326 13.01 -19.49 -1.85
CA LEU A 326 11.98 -18.76 -1.10
C LEU A 326 11.84 -17.31 -1.58
N LEU A 327 12.96 -16.59 -1.72
CA LEU A 327 12.94 -15.20 -2.19
C LEU A 327 12.50 -15.09 -3.65
N ARG A 328 12.93 -16.03 -4.52
CA ARG A 328 12.48 -16.10 -5.92
C ARG A 328 10.98 -16.32 -6.01
N MET A 329 10.42 -17.24 -5.21
CA MET A 329 9.00 -17.54 -5.20
C MET A 329 8.17 -16.43 -4.57
N LEU A 330 8.67 -15.77 -3.53
CA LEU A 330 8.03 -14.57 -2.97
C LEU A 330 7.85 -13.50 -4.04
N CYS A 331 8.92 -13.18 -4.78
CA CYS A 331 8.84 -12.22 -5.89
C CYS A 331 7.84 -12.67 -6.96
N ALA A 332 7.91 -13.93 -7.39
CA ALA A 332 7.00 -14.48 -8.40
C ALA A 332 5.53 -14.43 -7.95
N SER A 333 5.24 -14.76 -6.69
CA SER A 333 3.88 -14.73 -6.14
C SER A 333 3.34 -13.30 -6.02
N VAL A 334 4.14 -12.34 -5.55
CA VAL A 334 3.73 -10.93 -5.49
C VAL A 334 3.44 -10.40 -6.89
N ASP A 335 4.35 -10.58 -7.85
CA ASP A 335 4.16 -10.15 -9.24
C ASP A 335 2.86 -10.72 -9.83
N THR A 336 2.57 -12.01 -9.59
CA THR A 336 1.38 -12.70 -10.11
C THR A 336 0.06 -12.06 -9.64
N PHE A 337 -0.02 -11.68 -8.36
CA PHE A 337 -1.27 -11.28 -7.73
C PHE A 337 -1.40 -9.78 -7.43
N THR A 338 -0.36 -8.98 -7.72
CA THR A 338 -0.39 -7.52 -7.49
C THR A 338 -0.02 -6.71 -8.72
N GLU A 339 1.02 -7.09 -9.46
CA GLU A 339 1.52 -6.31 -10.60
C GLU A 339 0.90 -6.76 -11.93
N TYR A 340 0.73 -8.07 -12.13
CA TYR A 340 0.20 -8.68 -13.35
C TYR A 340 -1.17 -9.34 -13.12
N SER A 341 -1.96 -8.84 -12.17
CA SER A 341 -3.21 -9.48 -11.74
C SER A 341 -4.47 -9.01 -12.46
N ASP A 342 -4.39 -7.95 -13.25
CA ASP A 342 -5.54 -7.31 -13.90
C ASP A 342 -5.85 -7.97 -15.26
N PRO A 343 -6.98 -8.70 -15.39
CA PRO A 343 -7.37 -9.33 -16.65
C PRO A 343 -7.97 -8.34 -17.66
N ASP A 344 -8.33 -7.11 -17.25
CA ASP A 344 -8.83 -6.07 -18.18
C ASP A 344 -7.67 -5.39 -18.92
N TRP A 345 -6.46 -5.50 -18.36
CA TRP A 345 -5.21 -4.98 -18.90
C TRP A 345 -4.14 -6.07 -18.97
N PRO A 346 -4.36 -7.14 -19.77
CA PRO A 346 -3.46 -8.28 -19.83
C PRO A 346 -2.06 -7.84 -20.31
N ARG A 347 -1.03 -8.34 -19.63
CA ARG A 347 0.37 -8.09 -19.98
C ARG A 347 1.16 -9.38 -19.98
N LEU A 348 1.85 -9.62 -21.09
CA LEU A 348 2.83 -10.70 -21.20
C LEU A 348 4.09 -10.33 -20.42
N HIS A 349 4.55 -11.24 -19.57
CA HIS A 349 5.78 -11.09 -18.81
C HIS A 349 6.46 -12.45 -18.64
N HIS A 350 7.79 -12.45 -18.54
CA HIS A 350 8.56 -13.65 -18.25
C HIS A 350 8.30 -14.12 -16.81
N VAL A 351 7.95 -15.39 -16.65
CA VAL A 351 7.75 -16.02 -15.34
C VAL A 351 8.93 -16.87 -14.91
N ILE A 352 9.72 -17.32 -15.88
CA ILE A 352 10.93 -18.13 -15.70
C ILE A 352 12.05 -17.49 -16.52
N GLY A 353 13.26 -17.52 -15.97
CA GLY A 353 14.47 -17.03 -16.62
C GLY A 353 15.72 -17.36 -15.80
N PRO A 354 16.87 -16.75 -16.13
CA PRO A 354 18.16 -17.08 -15.51
C PRO A 354 18.19 -16.92 -13.99
N THR A 355 17.40 -15.99 -13.45
CA THR A 355 17.39 -15.63 -12.03
C THR A 355 16.08 -15.94 -11.32
N ARG A 356 15.06 -16.40 -12.04
CA ARG A 356 13.76 -16.82 -11.50
C ARG A 356 13.43 -18.20 -12.03
N LYS A 357 13.58 -19.21 -11.18
CA LYS A 357 13.54 -20.63 -11.53
C LYS A 357 12.53 -21.36 -10.65
N MET A 358 11.84 -22.33 -11.21
CA MET A 358 10.84 -23.12 -10.49
C MET A 358 10.43 -24.34 -11.32
N PHE A 359 9.99 -25.38 -10.61
CA PHE A 359 9.21 -26.49 -11.18
C PHE A 359 9.88 -27.23 -12.36
N GLY A 360 11.20 -27.38 -12.32
CA GLY A 360 11.94 -28.03 -13.40
C GLY A 360 12.03 -27.13 -14.63
N ASP A 361 12.36 -25.85 -14.45
CA ASP A 361 12.54 -24.87 -15.52
C ASP A 361 13.51 -25.34 -16.60
N CYS A 362 13.20 -25.09 -17.88
CA CYS A 362 14.10 -25.46 -18.97
C CYS A 362 14.98 -24.25 -19.35
N PRO A 363 16.32 -24.35 -19.25
CA PRO A 363 17.25 -23.31 -19.71
C PRO A 363 17.03 -22.91 -21.18
N ASP A 364 16.60 -23.89 -21.98
CA ASP A 364 16.33 -23.75 -23.41
C ASP A 364 14.89 -23.30 -23.72
N SER A 365 14.17 -22.72 -22.75
CA SER A 365 12.82 -22.20 -22.99
C SER A 365 12.57 -20.83 -22.40
N ASP A 366 11.73 -20.04 -23.07
CA ASP A 366 11.11 -18.86 -22.48
C ASP A 366 9.65 -19.15 -22.14
N CYS A 367 9.26 -18.79 -20.93
CA CYS A 367 7.89 -18.90 -20.45
C CYS A 367 7.33 -17.51 -20.20
N LEU A 368 6.39 -17.09 -21.06
CA LEU A 368 5.62 -15.88 -20.91
C LEU A 368 4.25 -16.19 -20.31
N ARG A 369 3.70 -15.23 -19.57
CA ARG A 369 2.39 -15.36 -18.95
C ARG A 369 1.60 -14.09 -19.11
N ALA A 370 0.28 -14.23 -19.33
CA ALA A 370 -0.68 -13.15 -19.20
C ALA A 370 -1.86 -13.58 -18.33
N ARG A 371 -2.33 -12.66 -17.48
CA ARG A 371 -3.59 -12.84 -16.77
C ARG A 371 -4.75 -12.72 -17.75
N VAL A 372 -5.66 -13.67 -17.70
CA VAL A 372 -6.92 -13.62 -18.42
C VAL A 372 -8.06 -13.96 -17.49
N GLN A 373 -9.26 -13.58 -17.88
CA GLN A 373 -10.51 -14.03 -17.30
C GLN A 373 -11.44 -14.32 -18.46
N LEU A 374 -11.63 -15.60 -18.75
CA LEU A 374 -12.60 -16.04 -19.75
C LEU A 374 -14.00 -16.08 -19.13
N GLY A 375 -15.02 -16.05 -19.98
CA GLY A 375 -16.42 -16.00 -19.59
C GLY A 375 -17.26 -15.26 -20.64
N PRO A 376 -18.59 -15.22 -20.45
CA PRO A 376 -19.50 -14.64 -21.43
C PRO A 376 -19.14 -13.20 -21.79
N GLY A 377 -19.01 -12.94 -23.08
CA GLY A 377 -18.68 -11.62 -23.65
C GLY A 377 -17.22 -11.21 -23.52
N ARG A 378 -16.31 -12.06 -23.02
CA ARG A 378 -14.88 -11.76 -22.91
C ARG A 378 -14.07 -12.58 -23.93
N ALA A 379 -13.48 -11.88 -24.89
CA ALA A 379 -12.54 -12.44 -25.85
C ALA A 379 -11.20 -11.68 -25.81
N TYR A 380 -10.10 -12.40 -25.86
CA TYR A 380 -8.76 -11.83 -25.98
C TYR A 380 -8.21 -12.14 -27.37
N ARG A 381 -7.56 -11.15 -27.98
CA ARG A 381 -6.85 -11.31 -29.24
C ARG A 381 -5.36 -11.36 -28.94
N LEU A 382 -4.72 -12.46 -29.27
CA LEU A 382 -3.27 -12.62 -29.25
C LEU A 382 -2.76 -12.54 -30.69
N THR A 383 -1.92 -11.56 -30.98
CA THR A 383 -1.24 -11.43 -32.28
C THR A 383 0.25 -11.59 -32.08
N GLY A 384 0.94 -12.16 -33.07
CA GLY A 384 2.37 -12.32 -32.96
C GLY A 384 3.06 -12.73 -34.25
N ARG A 385 4.35 -13.01 -34.14
CA ARG A 385 5.20 -13.55 -35.20
C ARG A 385 6.09 -14.64 -34.63
N ILE A 386 6.11 -15.79 -35.29
CA ILE A 386 7.04 -16.89 -35.04
C ILE A 386 8.20 -16.75 -36.04
N PRO A 387 9.42 -16.40 -35.58
CA PRO A 387 10.57 -16.30 -36.46
C PRO A 387 10.90 -17.63 -37.17
N PRO A 388 11.42 -17.60 -38.40
CA PRO A 388 11.93 -18.80 -39.06
C PRO A 388 12.99 -19.50 -38.21
N GLY A 389 12.92 -20.83 -38.15
CA GLY A 389 13.86 -21.64 -37.38
C GLY A 389 13.50 -21.81 -35.89
N THR A 390 12.40 -21.21 -35.40
CA THR A 390 11.92 -21.47 -34.03
C THR A 390 11.61 -22.96 -33.83
N THR A 391 12.19 -23.54 -32.78
CA THR A 391 12.07 -24.97 -32.48
C THR A 391 10.63 -25.39 -32.11
N TYR A 392 9.94 -24.65 -31.25
CA TYR A 392 8.56 -24.92 -30.86
C TYR A 392 7.92 -23.71 -30.18
N VAL A 393 6.61 -23.54 -30.36
CA VAL A 393 5.79 -22.60 -29.61
C VAL A 393 4.53 -23.29 -29.09
N GLY A 394 4.20 -23.11 -27.82
CA GLY A 394 2.98 -23.63 -27.20
C GLY A 394 2.17 -22.53 -26.51
N LEU A 395 0.85 -22.55 -26.68
CA LEU A 395 -0.12 -21.67 -26.04
C LEU A 395 -1.01 -22.50 -25.10
N LEU A 396 -0.99 -22.21 -23.80
CA LEU A 396 -1.58 -23.05 -22.76
C LEU A 396 -2.52 -22.24 -21.87
N LEU A 397 -3.77 -22.68 -21.76
CA LEU A 397 -4.71 -22.11 -20.80
C LEU A 397 -4.62 -22.82 -19.46
N HIS A 398 -4.63 -22.03 -18.38
CA HIS A 398 -4.71 -22.54 -17.01
C HIS A 398 -5.99 -22.06 -16.34
N ARG A 399 -6.70 -23.03 -15.78
CA ARG A 399 -7.93 -22.87 -14.99
C ARG A 399 -7.59 -22.58 -13.53
N LYS A 400 -8.62 -22.19 -12.76
CA LYS A 400 -8.49 -21.96 -11.31
C LYS A 400 -7.80 -23.14 -10.62
N GLY A 401 -6.90 -22.83 -9.69
CA GLY A 401 -6.09 -23.83 -8.98
C GLY A 401 -4.87 -24.34 -9.75
N GLY A 402 -4.61 -23.80 -10.94
CA GLY A 402 -3.48 -24.20 -11.78
C GLY A 402 -3.75 -25.48 -12.57
N VAL A 403 -5.02 -25.82 -12.78
CA VAL A 403 -5.42 -26.99 -13.57
C VAL A 403 -5.24 -26.66 -15.05
N MET A 404 -4.69 -27.61 -15.81
CA MET A 404 -4.54 -27.46 -17.26
C MET A 404 -5.91 -27.38 -17.96
N GLY A 405 -6.08 -26.37 -18.80
CA GLY A 405 -7.16 -26.25 -19.77
C GLY A 405 -6.69 -26.68 -21.17
N ASN A 406 -7.39 -26.19 -22.19
CA ASN A 406 -7.00 -26.41 -23.58
C ASN A 406 -5.66 -25.73 -23.92
N HIS A 407 -4.96 -26.31 -24.90
CA HIS A 407 -3.71 -25.77 -25.40
C HIS A 407 -3.63 -25.95 -26.92
N LEU A 408 -2.72 -25.19 -27.55
CA LEU A 408 -2.32 -25.33 -28.93
C LEU A 408 -0.80 -25.32 -29.00
N ASP A 409 -0.25 -25.97 -30.03
CA ASP A 409 1.14 -25.80 -30.44
C ASP A 409 1.21 -25.12 -31.81
N ASP A 410 2.43 -24.79 -32.24
CA ASP A 410 2.73 -24.08 -33.48
C ASP A 410 2.13 -24.75 -34.74
N ARG A 411 1.90 -26.08 -34.73
CA ARG A 411 1.33 -26.81 -35.88
C ARG A 411 -0.15 -26.52 -36.08
N ALA A 412 -0.85 -26.07 -35.04
CA ALA A 412 -2.27 -25.76 -35.07
C ALA A 412 -2.55 -24.28 -35.37
N LEU A 413 -1.51 -23.46 -35.48
CA LEU A 413 -1.63 -22.03 -35.77
C LEU A 413 -1.73 -21.79 -37.28
N ASP A 414 -2.63 -20.90 -37.66
CA ASP A 414 -2.72 -20.38 -39.02
C ASP A 414 -1.68 -19.27 -39.19
N LEU A 415 -0.56 -19.61 -39.85
CA LEU A 415 0.60 -18.75 -40.05
C LEU A 415 0.61 -18.22 -41.48
N ASP A 416 0.83 -16.91 -41.64
CA ASP A 416 1.11 -16.34 -42.94
C ASP A 416 2.57 -16.62 -43.40
N ALA A 417 2.91 -16.16 -44.61
CA ALA A 417 4.23 -16.36 -45.19
C ALA A 417 5.38 -15.72 -44.38
N ASP A 418 5.10 -14.73 -43.54
CA ASP A 418 6.06 -14.05 -42.67
C ASP A 418 6.06 -14.62 -41.24
N GLY A 419 5.30 -15.70 -41.00
CA GLY A 419 5.16 -16.36 -39.70
C GLY A 419 4.27 -15.60 -38.73
N ARG A 420 3.43 -14.66 -39.20
CA ARG A 420 2.49 -13.93 -38.34
C ARG A 420 1.23 -14.75 -38.11
N PHE A 421 0.64 -14.57 -36.94
CA PHE A 421 -0.60 -15.25 -36.57
C PHE A 421 -1.53 -14.34 -35.76
N THR A 422 -2.80 -14.72 -35.75
CA THR A 422 -3.81 -14.21 -34.82
C THR A 422 -4.51 -15.38 -34.15
N VAL A 423 -4.59 -15.35 -32.82
CA VAL A 423 -5.32 -16.32 -32.00
C VAL A 423 -6.39 -15.61 -31.19
N TRP A 424 -7.62 -16.09 -31.30
CA TRP A 424 -8.75 -15.68 -30.45
C TRP A 424 -8.88 -16.61 -29.25
N ILE A 425 -8.93 -16.03 -28.06
CA ILE A 425 -9.02 -16.75 -26.79
C ILE A 425 -10.32 -16.36 -26.11
N ALA A 426 -11.29 -17.27 -26.08
CA ALA A 426 -12.60 -17.04 -25.48
C ALA A 426 -13.28 -18.37 -25.11
N SER A 427 -14.34 -18.29 -24.29
CA SER A 427 -15.28 -19.39 -24.08
C SER A 427 -16.42 -19.41 -25.10
N ASP A 428 -16.68 -18.28 -25.76
CA ASP A 428 -17.89 -18.07 -26.54
C ASP A 428 -17.73 -18.53 -28.00
N ASP A 429 -18.84 -18.88 -28.65
CA ASP A 429 -18.85 -19.34 -30.05
C ASP A 429 -18.79 -18.19 -31.06
N ALA A 430 -19.25 -17.00 -30.68
CA ALA A 430 -19.27 -15.82 -31.55
C ALA A 430 -17.90 -15.14 -31.58
N LEU A 431 -17.01 -15.65 -32.44
CA LEU A 431 -15.69 -15.09 -32.71
C LEU A 431 -15.55 -14.70 -34.18
N PRO A 432 -14.63 -13.79 -34.52
CA PRO A 432 -14.33 -13.48 -35.92
C PRO A 432 -13.94 -14.73 -36.72
N ALA A 433 -14.27 -14.72 -38.02
CA ALA A 433 -14.05 -15.87 -38.90
C ALA A 433 -12.57 -16.12 -39.23
N GLU A 434 -11.73 -15.09 -39.14
CA GLU A 434 -10.29 -15.17 -39.42
C GLU A 434 -9.46 -15.36 -38.14
N GLY A 435 -8.48 -16.27 -38.21
CA GLY A 435 -7.55 -16.60 -37.14
C GLY A 435 -7.88 -17.91 -36.41
N THR A 436 -6.87 -18.45 -35.73
CA THR A 436 -7.01 -19.67 -34.93
C THR A 436 -7.80 -19.39 -33.65
N VAL A 437 -8.59 -20.35 -33.18
CA VAL A 437 -9.34 -20.22 -31.91
C VAL A 437 -8.78 -21.14 -30.85
N LEU A 438 -8.34 -20.57 -29.73
CA LEU A 438 -8.01 -21.29 -28.49
C LEU A 438 -9.20 -21.20 -27.53
N ARG A 439 -10.08 -22.19 -27.59
CA ARG A 439 -11.33 -22.21 -26.82
C ARG A 439 -11.09 -22.58 -25.37
N GLY A 440 -11.57 -21.77 -24.43
CA GLY A 440 -11.54 -22.08 -22.99
C GLY A 440 -12.86 -22.66 -22.48
N HIS A 441 -12.88 -23.04 -21.20
CA HIS A 441 -14.02 -23.54 -20.45
C HIS A 441 -14.78 -22.45 -19.67
N GLY A 442 -14.26 -21.22 -19.62
CA GLY A 442 -14.88 -20.06 -18.97
C GLY A 442 -14.44 -19.82 -17.52
N ASP A 443 -13.50 -20.62 -16.99
CA ASP A 443 -12.91 -20.44 -15.66
C ASP A 443 -11.39 -20.32 -15.68
N GLU A 444 -10.82 -20.14 -16.87
CA GLU A 444 -9.42 -19.82 -17.09
C GLU A 444 -9.02 -18.49 -16.47
N THR A 445 -7.83 -18.51 -15.88
CA THR A 445 -7.26 -17.39 -15.15
C THR A 445 -5.95 -16.90 -15.74
N GLU A 446 -5.38 -17.66 -16.67
CA GLU A 446 -4.04 -17.43 -17.17
C GLU A 446 -3.85 -18.06 -18.55
N LEU A 447 -3.13 -17.33 -19.41
CA LEU A 447 -2.51 -17.84 -20.62
C LEU A 447 -1.01 -17.92 -20.38
N MET A 448 -0.43 -19.10 -20.60
CA MET A 448 1.01 -19.32 -20.60
C MET A 448 1.47 -19.62 -22.01
N ILE A 449 2.59 -19.03 -22.41
CA ILE A 449 3.20 -19.19 -23.73
C ILE A 449 4.61 -19.69 -23.53
N ARG A 450 4.99 -20.74 -24.26
CA ARG A 450 6.32 -21.35 -24.17
C ARG A 450 6.98 -21.35 -25.54
N GLN A 451 8.18 -20.80 -25.62
CA GLN A 451 9.07 -20.97 -26.76
C GLN A 451 10.24 -21.86 -26.34
N TYR A 452 10.59 -22.84 -27.16
CA TYR A 452 11.81 -23.63 -26.99
C TYR A 452 12.85 -23.23 -28.02
N TYR A 453 14.11 -23.38 -27.64
CA TYR A 453 15.29 -23.09 -28.44
C TYR A 453 16.17 -24.35 -28.53
N ALA A 454 16.64 -24.69 -29.72
CA ALA A 454 17.75 -25.62 -29.91
C ALA A 454 19.09 -24.87 -29.81
N ASP A 455 19.16 -23.64 -30.32
CA ASP A 455 20.27 -22.72 -30.13
C ASP A 455 19.76 -21.32 -29.79
N ARG A 456 19.74 -21.00 -28.48
CA ARG A 456 19.29 -19.71 -27.95
C ARG A 456 20.14 -18.53 -28.45
N GLY A 457 21.38 -18.76 -28.88
CA GLY A 457 22.25 -17.71 -29.42
C GLY A 457 21.91 -17.33 -30.87
N ALA A 458 21.30 -18.25 -31.63
CA ALA A 458 21.00 -18.09 -33.04
C ALA A 458 19.50 -17.88 -33.33
N GLU A 459 18.61 -18.44 -32.52
CA GLU A 459 17.17 -18.34 -32.70
C GLU A 459 16.60 -17.05 -32.08
N ALA A 460 15.74 -16.35 -32.83
CA ALA A 460 15.11 -15.12 -32.35
C ALA A 460 13.90 -15.42 -31.43
N PRO A 461 13.63 -14.58 -30.42
CA PRO A 461 12.44 -14.72 -29.60
C PRO A 461 11.16 -14.41 -30.40
N ILE A 462 10.05 -15.05 -30.01
CA ILE A 462 8.72 -14.75 -30.57
C ILE A 462 8.26 -13.34 -30.22
N GLU A 463 7.56 -12.71 -31.15
CA GLU A 463 6.95 -11.40 -30.96
C GLU A 463 5.47 -11.57 -30.63
N LEU A 464 4.98 -10.93 -29.55
CA LEU A 464 3.61 -11.14 -29.08
C LEU A 464 2.97 -9.87 -28.54
N GLN A 465 1.66 -9.75 -28.76
CA GLN A 465 0.79 -8.72 -28.18
C GLN A 465 -0.55 -9.35 -27.83
N ILE A 466 -1.07 -9.03 -26.64
CA ILE A 466 -2.37 -9.51 -26.16
C ILE A 466 -3.27 -8.32 -25.82
N GLU A 467 -4.54 -8.39 -26.26
CA GLU A 467 -5.51 -7.34 -26.04
C GLU A 467 -6.89 -7.93 -25.70
N LEU A 468 -7.53 -7.42 -24.66
CA LEU A 468 -8.94 -7.70 -24.37
C LEU A 468 -9.84 -6.93 -25.36
N GLN A 469 -10.81 -7.62 -25.96
CA GLN A 469 -11.64 -7.13 -27.06
C GLN A 469 -13.04 -6.69 -26.60
N ILE A 470 -13.07 -5.86 -25.55
CA ILE A 470 -14.28 -5.16 -25.09
C ILE A 470 -13.94 -3.71 -24.75
N GLU A 471 -14.96 -2.87 -24.59
CA GLU A 471 -14.77 -1.54 -24.02
C GLU A 471 -14.23 -1.66 -22.58
N ARG A 472 -13.04 -1.12 -22.35
CA ARG A 472 -12.36 -1.21 -21.05
C ARG A 472 -12.77 -0.04 -20.16
N PRO A 473 -13.00 -0.26 -18.86
CA PRO A 473 -13.16 0.84 -17.92
C PRO A 473 -11.85 1.64 -17.83
N ARG A 474 -11.97 2.92 -17.47
CA ARG A 474 -10.80 3.73 -17.11
C ARG A 474 -10.07 3.05 -15.94
N PRO A 475 -8.72 2.90 -15.99
CA PRO A 475 -7.98 2.30 -14.89
C PRO A 475 -8.28 2.99 -13.56
N ALA A 476 -8.76 2.22 -12.58
CA ALA A 476 -8.99 2.74 -11.25
C ALA A 476 -7.63 3.01 -10.56
N PRO A 477 -7.55 4.00 -9.64
CA PRO A 477 -6.42 4.10 -8.74
C PRO A 477 -6.22 2.80 -7.96
N LEU A 478 -5.02 2.56 -7.43
CA LEU A 478 -4.73 1.38 -6.62
C LEU A 478 -5.72 1.27 -5.44
N GLN A 479 -6.45 0.15 -5.38
CA GLN A 479 -7.48 -0.08 -4.37
C GLN A 479 -6.92 -0.91 -3.20
N PRO A 480 -6.99 -0.42 -1.95
CA PRO A 480 -6.42 -1.13 -0.80
C PRO A 480 -6.97 -2.55 -0.60
N ALA A 481 -8.28 -2.74 -0.79
CA ALA A 481 -8.90 -4.06 -0.62
C ALA A 481 -8.42 -5.08 -1.68
N ALA A 482 -8.30 -4.66 -2.95
CA ALA A 482 -7.80 -5.51 -4.02
C ALA A 482 -6.31 -5.85 -3.82
N TYR A 483 -5.51 -4.86 -3.41
CA TYR A 483 -4.08 -5.06 -3.15
C TYR A 483 -3.83 -5.98 -1.95
N ALA A 484 -4.56 -5.77 -0.84
CA ALA A 484 -4.52 -6.67 0.32
C ALA A 484 -4.88 -8.11 -0.06
N ARG A 485 -5.92 -8.30 -0.87
CA ARG A 485 -6.30 -9.61 -1.39
C ARG A 485 -5.20 -10.23 -2.26
N GLY A 486 -4.51 -9.42 -3.07
CA GLY A 486 -3.35 -9.86 -3.86
C GLY A 486 -2.23 -10.41 -2.99
N LEU A 487 -1.90 -9.74 -1.88
CA LEU A 487 -0.89 -10.20 -0.91
C LEU A 487 -1.28 -11.51 -0.22
N GLU A 488 -2.55 -11.68 0.14
CA GLU A 488 -3.06 -12.95 0.70
C GLU A 488 -2.91 -14.11 -0.29
N LEU A 489 -3.27 -13.87 -1.56
CA LEU A 489 -3.13 -14.87 -2.63
C LEU A 489 -1.66 -15.20 -2.91
N ALA A 490 -0.77 -14.19 -2.83
CA ALA A 490 0.66 -14.40 -2.94
C ALA A 490 1.18 -15.32 -1.82
N GLY A 491 0.75 -15.09 -0.58
CA GLY A 491 1.07 -15.97 0.54
C GLY A 491 0.57 -17.41 0.32
N ALA A 492 -0.66 -17.58 -0.13
CA ALA A 492 -1.25 -18.89 -0.40
C ALA A 492 -0.51 -19.67 -1.52
N MET A 493 -0.15 -18.98 -2.60
CA MET A 493 0.65 -19.56 -3.69
C MET A 493 2.04 -19.97 -3.19
N LEU A 494 2.67 -19.12 -2.38
CA LEU A 494 3.99 -19.41 -1.81
C LEU A 494 3.96 -20.69 -0.97
N THR A 495 2.99 -20.80 -0.05
CA THR A 495 2.79 -22.01 0.76
C THR A 495 2.55 -23.25 -0.10
N THR A 496 1.65 -23.16 -1.08
CA THR A 496 1.30 -24.30 -1.95
C THR A 496 2.50 -24.73 -2.81
N THR A 497 3.30 -23.77 -3.29
CA THR A 497 4.51 -24.04 -4.07
C THR A 497 5.52 -24.85 -3.24
N PHE A 498 5.81 -24.43 -2.02
CA PHE A 498 6.72 -25.17 -1.14
C PHE A 498 6.20 -26.55 -0.77
N GLN A 499 4.90 -26.70 -0.51
CA GLN A 499 4.30 -28.01 -0.27
C GLN A 499 4.46 -28.95 -1.46
N ARG A 500 4.23 -28.45 -2.69
CA ARG A 500 4.38 -29.22 -3.93
C ARG A 500 5.83 -29.64 -4.16
N ILE A 501 6.78 -28.72 -4.02
CA ILE A 501 8.22 -29.02 -4.20
C ILE A 501 8.70 -30.03 -3.16
N ARG A 502 8.34 -29.86 -1.88
CA ARG A 502 8.68 -30.84 -0.84
C ARG A 502 8.09 -32.21 -1.11
N GLY A 503 6.82 -32.28 -1.54
CA GLY A 503 6.18 -33.54 -1.91
C GLY A 503 6.83 -34.22 -3.12
N ALA A 504 7.20 -33.43 -4.13
CA ALA A 504 7.95 -33.94 -5.29
C ALA A 504 9.34 -34.45 -4.87
N HIS A 505 10.04 -33.71 -4.01
CA HIS A 505 11.33 -34.11 -3.48
C HIS A 505 11.26 -35.43 -2.72
N GLN A 506 10.36 -35.52 -1.73
CA GLN A 506 10.12 -36.76 -0.97
C GLN A 506 9.77 -37.95 -1.86
N THR A 507 8.94 -37.74 -2.89
CA THR A 507 8.56 -38.80 -3.82
C THR A 507 9.78 -39.32 -4.59
N ILE A 508 10.58 -38.42 -5.15
CA ILE A 508 11.71 -38.82 -6.00
C ILE A 508 12.87 -39.39 -5.19
N THR A 509 13.20 -38.82 -4.03
CA THR A 509 14.25 -39.35 -3.16
C THR A 509 13.86 -40.68 -2.49
N GLY A 510 12.57 -41.02 -2.48
CA GLY A 510 12.08 -42.33 -2.06
C GLY A 510 12.24 -43.44 -3.10
N LEU A 511 12.52 -43.09 -4.37
CA LEU A 511 12.80 -44.06 -5.43
C LEU A 511 14.26 -44.50 -5.39
N PRO A 512 14.58 -45.71 -5.90
CA PRO A 512 15.96 -46.14 -6.11
C PRO A 512 16.79 -45.10 -6.87
N ILE A 513 17.90 -44.66 -6.27
CA ILE A 513 18.80 -43.67 -6.87
C ILE A 513 19.43 -44.19 -8.17
N LYS A 514 19.94 -43.27 -8.99
CA LYS A 514 20.67 -43.56 -10.23
C LYS A 514 19.82 -44.30 -11.26
N ARG A 515 18.49 -44.22 -11.21
CA ARG A 515 17.59 -44.80 -12.21
C ARG A 515 16.63 -43.75 -12.72
N PHE A 516 16.30 -43.85 -14.01
CA PHE A 516 15.33 -42.97 -14.65
C PHE A 516 13.92 -43.52 -14.48
N TYR A 517 13.00 -42.64 -14.09
CA TYR A 517 11.58 -42.92 -13.96
C TYR A 517 10.79 -41.97 -14.84
N THR A 518 9.90 -42.51 -15.66
CA THR A 518 8.95 -41.69 -16.42
C THR A 518 7.93 -41.10 -15.47
N MET A 519 7.81 -39.77 -15.46
CA MET A 519 6.90 -39.05 -14.59
C MET A 519 5.68 -38.54 -15.35
N PRO A 520 4.48 -38.58 -14.74
CA PRO A 520 3.34 -37.86 -15.28
C PRO A 520 3.67 -36.37 -15.23
N GLY A 521 3.60 -35.69 -16.38
CA GLY A 521 3.97 -34.28 -16.46
C GLY A 521 3.19 -33.41 -15.48
N GLU A 522 1.92 -33.73 -15.20
CA GLU A 522 0.91 -32.85 -14.59
C GLU A 522 1.24 -32.29 -13.19
N ARG A 523 2.27 -32.83 -12.53
CA ARG A 523 2.53 -32.55 -11.11
C ARG A 523 3.03 -31.13 -10.82
N LEU A 524 3.65 -30.44 -11.78
CA LEU A 524 4.33 -29.15 -11.55
C LEU A 524 4.28 -28.21 -12.79
N PHE A 525 3.10 -28.08 -13.43
CA PHE A 525 2.86 -27.27 -14.64
C PHE A 525 3.68 -27.69 -15.89
N PRO A 526 3.48 -28.91 -16.41
CA PRO A 526 4.11 -29.32 -17.65
C PRO A 526 3.43 -28.69 -18.87
N THR A 527 4.15 -28.58 -19.98
CA THR A 527 3.51 -28.59 -21.30
C THR A 527 2.95 -29.99 -21.53
N PRO A 528 1.67 -30.19 -21.92
CA PRO A 528 1.13 -31.51 -22.24
C PRO A 528 1.96 -32.27 -23.28
N ASP A 529 2.62 -31.54 -24.18
CA ASP A 529 3.52 -32.07 -25.21
C ASP A 529 4.85 -32.65 -24.68
N ASN A 530 5.17 -32.45 -23.41
CA ASN A 530 6.42 -32.94 -22.82
C ASN A 530 6.24 -34.30 -22.14
N THR A 531 7.17 -35.20 -22.43
CA THR A 531 7.43 -36.40 -21.66
C THR A 531 8.70 -36.23 -20.83
N TYR A 532 8.65 -36.66 -19.56
CA TYR A 532 9.73 -36.48 -18.59
C TYR A 532 10.24 -37.81 -18.07
N GLN A 533 11.56 -37.97 -18.06
CA GLN A 533 12.23 -39.01 -17.29
C GLN A 533 13.14 -38.35 -16.26
N VAL A 534 12.98 -38.69 -14.98
CA VAL A 534 13.75 -38.09 -13.89
C VAL A 534 14.62 -39.15 -13.22
N CYS A 535 15.84 -38.77 -12.87
CA CYS A 535 16.77 -39.56 -12.09
C CYS A 535 17.28 -38.73 -10.91
N TRP A 536 17.24 -39.29 -9.70
CA TRP A 536 17.98 -38.75 -8.57
C TRP A 536 19.37 -39.37 -8.54
N TYR A 537 20.43 -38.58 -8.73
CA TYR A 537 21.80 -39.06 -8.67
C TYR A 537 22.46 -38.74 -7.32
N ARG A 538 23.49 -39.51 -6.97
CA ARG A 538 24.42 -39.23 -5.87
C ARG A 538 25.74 -39.97 -6.10
N PHE A 539 26.88 -39.28 -6.05
CA PHE A 539 28.20 -39.91 -6.23
C PHE A 539 29.29 -39.15 -5.46
N GLY A 540 30.45 -39.78 -5.24
CA GLY A 540 31.54 -39.20 -4.45
C GLY A 540 32.41 -38.20 -5.23
N PRO A 541 33.25 -37.41 -4.56
CA PRO A 541 34.03 -36.31 -5.14
C PRO A 541 35.07 -36.73 -6.19
N ARG A 542 35.44 -38.02 -6.24
CA ARG A 542 36.37 -38.59 -7.23
C ARG A 542 35.68 -39.50 -8.23
N GLN A 543 34.36 -39.42 -8.31
CA GLN A 543 33.55 -40.23 -9.22
C GLN A 543 32.89 -39.35 -10.26
N ALA A 544 32.56 -39.95 -11.39
CA ALA A 544 31.68 -39.38 -12.39
C ALA A 544 30.42 -40.24 -12.52
N PHE A 545 29.31 -39.60 -12.86
CA PHE A 545 28.06 -40.28 -13.17
C PHE A 545 27.83 -40.28 -14.67
N VAL A 546 27.80 -41.48 -15.25
CA VAL A 546 27.72 -41.67 -16.70
C VAL A 546 26.31 -42.10 -17.08
N VAL A 547 25.74 -41.44 -18.08
CA VAL A 547 24.42 -41.73 -18.65
C VAL A 547 24.55 -42.06 -20.13
N ARG A 548 24.05 -43.23 -20.52
CA ARG A 548 24.08 -43.71 -21.89
C ARG A 548 22.65 -43.89 -22.39
N GLY A 549 22.43 -43.52 -23.65
CA GLY A 549 21.13 -43.61 -24.29
C GLY A 549 21.22 -43.44 -25.80
N ARG A 550 20.05 -43.39 -26.43
CA ARG A 550 19.89 -43.06 -27.85
C ARG A 550 18.96 -41.87 -27.97
N LEU A 551 19.27 -40.93 -28.86
CA LEU A 551 18.38 -39.80 -29.13
C LEU A 551 16.99 -40.33 -29.54
N PRO A 552 15.92 -39.93 -28.85
CA PRO A 552 14.56 -40.30 -29.24
C PRO A 552 14.11 -39.49 -30.46
N ALA A 553 13.14 -40.01 -31.21
CA ALA A 553 12.42 -39.24 -32.20
C ALA A 553 11.48 -38.25 -31.48
N ALA A 554 11.92 -37.02 -31.32
CA ALA A 554 11.18 -35.95 -30.66
C ALA A 554 11.55 -34.62 -31.32
N ARG A 555 10.65 -33.63 -31.26
CA ARG A 555 10.92 -32.28 -31.80
C ARG A 555 12.02 -31.57 -31.02
N TYR A 556 12.08 -31.82 -29.71
CA TYR A 556 13.16 -31.37 -28.85
C TYR A 556 13.48 -32.48 -27.84
N TYR A 557 14.77 -32.73 -27.63
CA TYR A 557 15.26 -33.53 -26.52
C TYR A 557 16.34 -32.77 -25.75
N GLY A 558 16.38 -32.92 -24.43
CA GLY A 558 17.47 -32.38 -23.62
C GLY A 558 17.58 -33.02 -22.24
N LEU A 559 18.80 -32.98 -21.69
CA LEU A 559 19.17 -33.43 -20.36
C LEU A 559 19.64 -32.24 -19.54
N CYS A 560 19.07 -32.04 -18.34
CA CYS A 560 19.37 -30.87 -17.51
C CYS A 560 19.49 -31.26 -16.03
N LEU A 561 20.41 -30.61 -15.32
CA LEU A 561 20.62 -30.75 -13.88
C LEU A 561 19.77 -29.76 -13.07
N TYR A 562 19.27 -30.22 -11.93
CA TYR A 562 18.50 -29.40 -10.99
C TYR A 562 18.91 -29.68 -9.54
N ASN A 563 18.82 -28.64 -8.71
CA ASN A 563 19.01 -28.73 -7.26
C ASN A 563 17.80 -29.40 -6.57
N ALA A 564 17.88 -29.60 -5.25
CA ALA A 564 16.80 -30.20 -4.46
C ALA A 564 15.42 -29.48 -4.56
N TRP A 565 15.41 -28.21 -4.99
CA TRP A 565 14.21 -27.38 -5.13
C TRP A 565 13.63 -27.37 -6.55
N LEU A 566 14.13 -28.25 -7.44
CA LEU A 566 13.76 -28.32 -8.85
C LEU A 566 14.01 -27.02 -9.60
N GLU A 567 15.05 -26.28 -9.22
CA GLU A 567 15.59 -25.19 -10.01
C GLU A 567 16.74 -25.72 -10.87
N SER A 568 16.77 -25.36 -12.16
CA SER A 568 17.94 -25.66 -12.98
C SER A 568 19.18 -25.04 -12.32
N LEU A 569 20.31 -25.73 -12.40
CA LEU A 569 21.58 -25.15 -11.95
C LEU A 569 21.93 -23.91 -12.80
N ASP A 570 22.94 -23.12 -12.40
CA ASP A 570 23.25 -21.84 -13.07
C ASP A 570 23.85 -22.03 -14.48
N TYR A 571 22.97 -22.19 -15.46
CA TYR A 571 23.32 -22.30 -16.88
C TYR A 571 23.97 -21.05 -17.48
N THR A 572 24.07 -19.93 -16.75
CA THR A 572 24.79 -18.75 -17.24
C THR A 572 26.29 -18.85 -17.02
N ARG A 573 26.73 -19.79 -16.18
CA ARG A 573 28.14 -19.96 -15.77
C ARG A 573 28.64 -21.40 -15.89
N HIS A 574 27.72 -22.36 -16.01
CA HIS A 574 28.02 -23.78 -15.99
C HIS A 574 27.28 -24.50 -17.12
N THR A 575 27.91 -25.52 -17.71
CA THR A 575 27.26 -26.39 -18.69
C THR A 575 26.39 -27.41 -17.95
N ILE A 576 25.16 -27.03 -17.62
CA ILE A 576 24.25 -27.86 -16.78
C ILE A 576 23.12 -28.49 -17.58
N SER A 577 23.02 -28.15 -18.86
CA SER A 577 22.03 -28.67 -19.81
C SER A 577 22.73 -28.97 -21.14
N LEU A 578 22.31 -30.06 -21.79
CA LEU A 578 22.64 -30.37 -23.17
C LEU A 578 21.36 -30.77 -23.90
N ASN A 579 21.06 -30.09 -25.00
CA ASN A 579 19.95 -30.44 -25.87
C ASN A 579 20.40 -31.24 -27.09
N HIS A 580 19.45 -31.74 -27.88
CA HIS A 580 19.68 -32.58 -29.06
C HIS A 580 20.53 -31.94 -30.17
N ALA A 581 20.62 -30.60 -30.24
CA ALA A 581 21.51 -29.92 -31.18
C ALA A 581 22.96 -29.82 -30.67
N GLN A 582 23.15 -29.96 -29.35
CA GLN A 582 24.45 -29.87 -28.68
C GLN A 582 25.07 -31.24 -28.38
N LEU A 583 24.25 -32.26 -28.15
CA LEU A 583 24.69 -33.62 -27.85
C LEU A 583 25.46 -34.21 -29.03
N GLN A 584 26.70 -34.65 -28.76
CA GLN A 584 27.46 -35.45 -29.70
C GLN A 584 27.02 -36.91 -29.63
N THR A 585 26.71 -37.49 -30.79
CA THR A 585 26.31 -38.89 -30.94
C THR A 585 27.21 -39.65 -31.89
N ASP A 586 27.22 -40.98 -31.77
CA ASP A 586 27.79 -41.85 -32.80
C ASP A 586 26.90 -41.91 -34.06
N THR A 587 27.33 -42.69 -35.07
CA THR A 587 26.62 -42.90 -36.33
C THR A 587 25.25 -43.57 -36.18
N HIS A 588 24.93 -44.12 -35.01
CA HIS A 588 23.65 -44.75 -34.69
C HIS A 588 22.75 -43.87 -33.80
N GLY A 589 23.19 -42.65 -33.47
CA GLY A 589 22.48 -41.71 -32.62
C GLY A 589 22.59 -42.05 -31.12
N ARG A 590 23.55 -42.88 -30.73
CA ARG A 590 23.84 -43.18 -29.31
C ARG A 590 24.71 -42.07 -28.72
N PHE A 591 24.41 -41.69 -27.49
CA PHE A 591 25.18 -40.70 -26.73
C PHE A 591 25.66 -41.28 -25.41
N CYS A 592 26.73 -40.68 -24.90
CA CYS A 592 27.24 -40.87 -23.55
C CYS A 592 27.42 -39.49 -22.93
N VAL A 593 26.74 -39.20 -21.83
CA VAL A 593 26.84 -37.95 -21.06
C VAL A 593 27.54 -38.24 -19.74
N VAL A 594 28.48 -37.39 -19.35
CA VAL A 594 29.24 -37.52 -18.11
C VAL A 594 28.94 -36.34 -17.20
N LEU A 595 28.47 -36.61 -15.99
CA LEU A 595 28.33 -35.60 -14.93
C LEU A 595 29.59 -35.66 -14.06
N ALA A 596 30.27 -34.52 -13.91
CA ALA A 596 31.45 -34.38 -13.07
C ALA A 596 31.59 -32.92 -12.60
N ALA A 597 32.28 -32.71 -11.47
CA ALA A 597 32.48 -31.38 -10.90
C ALA A 597 33.50 -30.52 -11.67
N GLU A 598 34.41 -31.16 -12.39
CA GLU A 598 35.42 -30.53 -13.25
C GLU A 598 35.35 -31.16 -14.64
N ASP A 599 35.77 -30.42 -15.66
CA ASP A 599 35.77 -30.89 -17.05
C ASP A 599 36.68 -32.12 -17.21
N PRO A 600 36.11 -33.31 -17.50
CA PRO A 600 36.90 -34.52 -17.68
C PRO A 600 37.46 -34.66 -19.11
N GLY A 601 37.30 -33.66 -19.97
CA GLY A 601 37.80 -33.66 -21.35
C GLY A 601 36.94 -34.45 -22.33
N VAL A 602 35.65 -34.62 -22.04
CA VAL A 602 34.70 -35.38 -22.87
C VAL A 602 33.67 -34.44 -23.50
N PRO A 603 33.16 -34.74 -24.70
CA PRO A 603 32.32 -33.80 -25.45
C PRO A 603 30.98 -33.50 -24.79
N ASN A 604 30.35 -34.50 -24.17
CA ASN A 604 29.05 -34.34 -23.52
C ASN A 604 29.22 -34.32 -22.00
N TRP A 605 29.84 -33.25 -21.49
CA TRP A 605 30.00 -33.04 -20.06
C TRP A 605 28.89 -32.15 -19.50
N LEU A 606 28.38 -32.53 -18.33
CA LEU A 606 27.52 -31.70 -17.49
C LEU A 606 28.24 -31.36 -16.17
N ASP A 607 28.42 -30.07 -15.92
CA ASP A 607 29.02 -29.53 -14.70
C ASP A 607 28.02 -29.63 -13.54
N THR A 608 28.40 -30.27 -12.44
CA THR A 608 27.51 -30.38 -11.28
C THR A 608 27.44 -29.13 -10.42
N ALA A 609 28.25 -28.11 -10.72
CA ALA A 609 28.25 -26.80 -10.06
C ALA A 609 28.28 -26.89 -8.52
N GLY A 610 29.10 -27.80 -8.00
CA GLY A 610 29.26 -28.03 -6.56
C GLY A 610 28.27 -29.02 -5.91
N HIS A 611 27.34 -29.59 -6.68
CA HIS A 611 26.37 -30.57 -6.17
C HIS A 611 26.88 -32.01 -6.36
N ASP A 612 26.85 -32.82 -5.30
CA ASP A 612 27.19 -34.26 -5.34
C ASP A 612 25.95 -35.16 -5.43
N ALA A 613 24.76 -34.56 -5.28
CA ALA A 613 23.45 -35.17 -5.47
C ALA A 613 22.47 -34.15 -6.06
N GLY A 614 21.46 -34.63 -6.78
CA GLY A 614 20.47 -33.76 -7.40
C GLY A 614 19.59 -34.50 -8.41
N TYR A 615 18.82 -33.74 -9.17
CA TYR A 615 18.03 -34.29 -10.27
C TYR A 615 18.81 -34.19 -11.58
N LEU A 616 18.74 -35.26 -12.36
CA LEU A 616 18.97 -35.23 -13.79
C LEU A 616 17.63 -35.54 -14.48
N LEU A 617 17.15 -34.59 -15.27
CA LEU A 617 15.85 -34.70 -15.95
C LEU A 617 16.07 -34.69 -17.47
N ALA A 618 15.55 -35.73 -18.12
CA ALA A 618 15.41 -35.81 -19.56
C ALA A 618 14.02 -35.32 -19.96
N ARG A 619 13.97 -34.43 -20.94
CA ARG A 619 12.74 -33.85 -21.49
C ARG A 619 12.66 -34.18 -22.97
N SER A 620 11.55 -34.77 -23.38
CA SER A 620 11.22 -35.01 -24.79
C SER A 620 9.92 -34.29 -25.15
N LEU A 621 10.00 -33.32 -26.07
CA LEU A 621 8.86 -32.56 -26.55
C LEU A 621 8.32 -33.17 -27.85
N LEU A 622 7.02 -33.41 -27.93
CA LEU A 622 6.36 -34.10 -29.05
C LEU A 622 7.07 -35.42 -29.39
N LEU A 623 7.23 -36.27 -28.36
CA LEU A 623 7.87 -37.57 -28.47
C LEU A 623 7.04 -38.52 -29.34
N GLU A 624 7.69 -39.17 -30.30
CA GLU A 624 7.14 -40.26 -31.08
C GLU A 624 7.49 -41.61 -30.44
N GLY A 625 6.47 -42.40 -30.09
CA GLY A 625 6.65 -43.71 -29.49
C GLY A 625 7.00 -43.68 -28.00
N ALA A 626 7.78 -44.66 -27.54
CA ALA A 626 8.14 -44.81 -26.13
C ALA A 626 9.39 -44.01 -25.76
N PRO A 627 9.53 -43.55 -24.51
CA PRO A 627 10.75 -42.91 -24.02
C PRO A 627 11.98 -43.80 -24.22
N THR A 628 13.12 -43.18 -24.53
CA THR A 628 14.38 -43.90 -24.70
C THR A 628 14.83 -44.54 -23.38
N GLU A 629 15.47 -45.70 -23.46
CA GLU A 629 16.07 -46.34 -22.28
C GLU A 629 17.37 -45.59 -21.92
N LEU A 630 17.44 -45.08 -20.68
CA LEU A 630 18.62 -44.40 -20.15
C LEU A 630 19.31 -45.29 -19.12
N ARG A 631 20.54 -45.71 -19.43
CA ARG A 631 21.37 -46.54 -18.56
C ARG A 631 22.39 -45.68 -17.84
N THR A 632 22.65 -46.03 -16.59
CA THR A 632 23.43 -45.21 -15.68
C THR A 632 24.55 -46.03 -15.05
N GLU A 633 25.68 -45.39 -14.80
CA GLU A 633 26.85 -46.00 -14.17
C GLU A 633 27.57 -44.96 -13.31
N THR A 634 28.25 -45.39 -12.25
CA THR A 634 29.17 -44.53 -11.49
C THR A 634 30.56 -45.12 -11.64
N VAL A 635 31.49 -44.29 -12.07
CA VAL A 635 32.88 -44.68 -12.36
C VAL A 635 33.84 -43.78 -11.59
N TRP A 636 35.03 -44.26 -11.28
CA TRP A 636 36.07 -43.40 -10.75
C TRP A 636 36.67 -42.54 -11.87
N LEU A 637 37.06 -41.30 -11.55
CA LEU A 637 37.57 -40.35 -12.55
C LEU A 637 38.87 -40.84 -13.22
N ASP A 638 39.70 -41.58 -12.50
CA ASP A 638 40.93 -42.21 -13.03
C ASP A 638 40.66 -43.41 -13.95
N GLU A 639 39.49 -44.04 -13.84
CA GLU A 639 39.04 -45.14 -14.71
C GLU A 639 38.17 -44.67 -15.89
N LEU A 640 37.76 -43.39 -15.89
CA LEU A 640 36.77 -42.87 -16.83
C LEU A 640 37.18 -43.05 -18.30
N ALA A 641 38.43 -42.71 -18.65
CA ALA A 641 38.91 -42.80 -20.03
C ALA A 641 38.91 -44.25 -20.55
N GLU A 642 39.36 -45.20 -19.73
CA GLU A 642 39.34 -46.63 -20.06
C GLU A 642 37.90 -47.13 -20.22
N ARG A 643 37.01 -46.70 -19.31
CA ARG A 643 35.63 -47.14 -19.32
C ARG A 643 34.83 -46.61 -20.50
N LEU A 644 35.10 -45.38 -20.93
CA LEU A 644 34.49 -44.80 -22.14
C LEU A 644 35.03 -45.45 -23.42
N ALA A 645 36.32 -45.82 -23.46
CA ALA A 645 36.93 -46.48 -24.61
C ALA A 645 36.45 -47.94 -24.78
N ALA A 646 36.15 -48.65 -23.69
CA ALA A 646 35.64 -50.02 -23.73
C ALA A 646 34.24 -50.14 -24.37
N ASP A 647 33.51 -49.02 -24.46
CA ASP A 647 32.13 -48.95 -24.95
C ASP A 647 31.98 -48.25 -26.32
N ALA A 648 33.07 -47.68 -26.86
CA ALA A 648 33.12 -47.02 -28.17
C ALA A 648 33.26 -48.05 -29.30
#